data_AF-A0A7T6XJU5-F1
#
_entry.id   AF-A0A7T6XJU5-F1
#
_cell.length_a   1.000
_cell.length_b   1.000
_cell.length_c   1.000
_cell.angle_alpha   90.00
_cell.angle_beta   90.00
_cell.angle_gamma   90.00
#
_symmetry.space_group_name_H-M   'P 1'
#
loop_
_entity.id
_entity.type
_entity.pdbx_description
1 polymer ?
#
loop_
_entity_poly.entity_id
_entity_poly.type
_entity_poly.pdbx_seq_one_letter_code
_entity_poly.pdbx_strand_id
1 'polypeptide(L)'
;MGTRRLALHADCDTQSLTASVTDYPVENGRTYHRYHEGAYVYPNDEQEIDRLDMQHHMFKMAMDGKLFQVPLQDPKHILDIGTGSGIWPIEMAALFPNTEIIGTDLSPVQPTEVPPNVHFLIDDATVEEWLWNKNYFDFIHTGHMTGAMPSFKRVLRQAFKHLIPGAYMECHELDPKPKCDDGTMPPENPDGGYSAYAMHDWVDLNVRSSRDSDPPRQFRIAHRIAQWMEEIGFIDIEQRLSKIPINTWPEDEKLRTIGAWSENNWLDALSGWSYKPFLALGWSKPEIEVFLVDHVLPLVGKSLHALHWRCLVMRTFATATLDHPWISDDLLAATFRHFANGQRRHGSCVPGPLEARRRLAKRRNTVLASIGGGPAEDIACLFGRNGREHIKWSDHPWQRAPFETQSFADHSLCPPEVGFSFYNQNPEAGPEHSEVHTTHAPPSFLSKANQVTREKILEEFLDGNNWGIEDARDFTRRLRIDLHREPRYSRQIFERLLARSDPDLIEAIAFLDDPFLNTRGSGNYAAAVEVFVRRKTKRGKRTAVLNAINRALELGLISTDEICLIITALPNILVERNKTLGSWDHKALLKHYRAMWKAIGCCHILGYHDLDKSILDAWLGELLRLRSFRFAEELIIETHNADSRSQWPSTLVQAWLETMEADLETSLPFPDKIFSQLDVDSAADCVIRVTEALASSSADRVSRNQLLERWRDCLSNAEVISTVAKSQVWFDFPLPCVQTQIKHAPLSHSTQRQIILRLWLLRTLGRSTGPMYNQKARVTDRPIYSLLNLYETVIQYTSGAFFPDFMREIHGLDLPYNSLLLLAVNKKGKTSITKTTRKTLEQLETSKLSLAEVWTNPSIYKGIRRLFHTTFDQMFHRMNLTSPDTVEQILNVVRSGDSKNIWPILRLLNNNTPFKISLHKAWQPIPHPNEKVLVRYHPGLRTSQCPDPHAAVDLINQLAVALSCCKHLTPCQSFHMVHWLYGYLRRHGGPVDPEFVRAMYHAGVVRYRRDGRRISPTQYEYILWIVGKFESSEVIEELTALPQIGETRLDR
;
A
#
# COMPACT_ATOMS: atom_id res chain seq x y z
N MET A 1 2.15 -32.22 37.92
CA MET A 1 3.38 -32.14 37.09
C MET A 1 2.98 -31.52 35.77
N GLY A 2 3.47 -30.31 35.51
CA GLY A 2 3.09 -29.52 34.35
C GLY A 2 4.09 -29.64 33.21
N THR A 3 3.59 -29.48 31.99
CA THR A 3 4.36 -28.94 30.86
C THR A 3 3.37 -28.20 29.96
N ARG A 4 3.35 -26.88 30.10
CA ARG A 4 2.73 -25.95 29.15
C ARG A 4 3.44 -26.09 27.81
N ARG A 5 2.73 -26.46 26.74
CA ARG A 5 3.14 -26.12 25.37
C ARG A 5 2.51 -24.79 25.01
N LEU A 6 3.38 -23.83 24.73
CA LEU A 6 3.07 -22.51 24.18
C LEU A 6 2.41 -22.68 22.81
N ALA A 7 1.15 -22.29 22.68
CA ALA A 7 0.53 -22.01 21.39
C ALA A 7 0.96 -20.59 20.97
N LEU A 8 1.59 -20.49 19.80
CA LEU A 8 1.87 -19.24 19.12
C LEU A 8 0.54 -18.67 18.63
N HIS A 9 0.03 -17.63 19.30
CA HIS A 9 -0.99 -16.75 18.75
C HIS A 9 -0.34 -15.80 17.73
N ALA A 10 -0.78 -15.87 16.48
CA ALA A 10 -0.76 -14.73 15.58
C ALA A 10 -2.11 -14.00 15.78
N ASP A 11 -2.05 -12.68 15.94
CA ASP A 11 -3.19 -11.80 16.16
C ASP A 11 -4.23 -11.97 15.03
N CYS A 12 -5.47 -12.32 15.40
CA CYS A 12 -6.55 -12.65 14.47
C CYS A 12 -7.53 -11.48 14.38
N ASP A 13 -7.53 -10.77 13.25
CA ASP A 13 -8.47 -9.68 12.89
C ASP A 13 -9.85 -10.20 12.44
N THR A 14 -10.29 -11.37 12.92
CA THR A 14 -11.61 -11.93 12.61
C THR A 14 -12.62 -11.53 13.69
N GLN A 15 -13.72 -10.89 13.29
CA GLN A 15 -14.81 -10.51 14.21
C GLN A 15 -16.03 -11.41 14.03
N SER A 16 -16.81 -11.60 15.09
CA SER A 16 -18.08 -12.32 15.00
C SER A 16 -19.08 -11.58 14.11
N LEU A 17 -19.93 -12.36 13.43
CA LEU A 17 -20.98 -11.88 12.55
C LEU A 17 -21.90 -10.88 13.27
N THR A 18 -22.11 -9.70 12.69
CA THR A 18 -23.00 -8.68 13.24
C THR A 18 -24.35 -8.71 12.55
N ALA A 19 -25.44 -8.41 13.27
CA ALA A 19 -26.80 -8.42 12.73
C ALA A 19 -27.00 -7.48 11.52
N SER A 20 -26.14 -6.47 11.37
CA SER A 20 -26.17 -5.54 10.23
C SER A 20 -25.69 -6.16 8.92
N VAL A 21 -24.93 -7.27 8.96
CA VAL A 21 -24.43 -7.94 7.75
C VAL A 21 -25.46 -8.93 7.19
N THR A 22 -26.40 -9.38 8.01
CA THR A 22 -27.53 -10.26 7.64
C THR A 22 -28.82 -9.51 7.30
N ASP A 23 -28.81 -8.17 7.35
CA ASP A 23 -29.95 -7.31 6.96
C ASP A 23 -29.95 -7.11 5.43
N TYR A 24 -30.29 -8.18 4.71
CA TYR A 24 -30.21 -8.24 3.25
C TYR A 24 -31.23 -7.30 2.58
N PRO A 25 -30.80 -6.40 1.67
CA PRO A 25 -31.73 -5.58 0.91
C PRO A 25 -32.64 -6.45 0.04
N VAL A 26 -33.94 -6.13 0.05
CA VAL A 26 -34.94 -6.77 -0.80
C VAL A 26 -35.24 -5.88 -1.98
N GLU A 27 -34.94 -6.34 -3.19
CA GLU A 27 -35.23 -5.65 -4.44
C GLU A 27 -35.96 -6.58 -5.40
N ASN A 28 -37.08 -6.13 -5.96
CA ASN A 28 -37.89 -6.89 -6.93
C ASN A 28 -38.38 -8.27 -6.44
N GLY A 29 -38.44 -8.49 -5.12
CA GLY A 29 -38.84 -9.75 -4.50
C GLY A 29 -37.71 -10.74 -4.27
N ARG A 30 -36.45 -10.34 -4.49
CA ARG A 30 -35.25 -11.13 -4.23
C ARG A 30 -34.37 -10.44 -3.18
N THR A 31 -33.58 -11.19 -2.44
CA THR A 31 -32.62 -10.63 -1.47
C THR A 31 -31.21 -10.57 -2.07
N TYR A 32 -30.41 -9.59 -1.65
CA TYR A 32 -29.04 -9.39 -2.11
C TYR A 32 -28.08 -9.21 -0.94
N HIS A 33 -26.79 -9.31 -1.20
CA HIS A 33 -25.75 -9.18 -0.17
C HIS A 33 -25.68 -7.76 0.40
N ARG A 34 -25.31 -7.65 1.68
CA ARG A 34 -25.25 -6.37 2.42
C ARG A 34 -23.83 -5.85 2.62
N TYR A 35 -22.88 -6.76 2.86
CA TYR A 35 -21.46 -6.41 3.00
C TYR A 35 -20.91 -5.89 1.67
N HIS A 36 -20.37 -4.67 1.64
CA HIS A 36 -20.08 -3.95 0.39
C HIS A 36 -21.28 -3.94 -0.58
N GLU A 37 -22.43 -3.42 -0.13
CA GLU A 37 -23.65 -3.28 -0.93
C GLU A 37 -23.36 -2.73 -2.34
N GLY A 38 -23.87 -3.42 -3.38
CA GLY A 38 -23.58 -3.13 -4.79
C GLY A 38 -22.35 -3.86 -5.37
N ALA A 39 -21.51 -4.47 -4.54
CA ALA A 39 -20.32 -5.23 -4.98
C ALA A 39 -20.62 -6.61 -5.58
N TYR A 40 -21.86 -7.08 -5.58
CA TYR A 40 -22.35 -8.29 -6.24
C TYR A 40 -23.79 -8.05 -6.69
N VAL A 41 -24.19 -8.62 -7.83
CA VAL A 41 -25.44 -8.25 -8.52
C VAL A 41 -26.46 -9.38 -8.58
N TYR A 42 -26.10 -10.56 -8.11
CA TYR A 42 -26.97 -11.73 -8.11
C TYR A 42 -27.58 -11.96 -6.72
N PRO A 43 -28.76 -12.59 -6.64
CA PRO A 43 -29.48 -12.77 -5.38
C PRO A 43 -28.76 -13.72 -4.42
N ASN A 44 -29.19 -13.71 -3.15
CA ASN A 44 -28.68 -14.58 -2.09
C ASN A 44 -29.78 -15.20 -1.21
N ASP A 45 -31.01 -15.23 -1.71
CA ASP A 45 -32.17 -15.83 -1.04
C ASP A 45 -32.17 -17.36 -1.15
N GLU A 46 -33.02 -18.01 -0.36
CA GLU A 46 -33.19 -19.46 -0.28
C GLU A 46 -33.35 -20.11 -1.66
N GLN A 47 -34.13 -19.48 -2.56
CA GLN A 47 -34.30 -19.97 -3.93
C GLN A 47 -32.97 -20.01 -4.70
N GLU A 48 -32.10 -19.01 -4.54
CA GLU A 48 -30.77 -19.03 -5.18
C GLU A 48 -29.84 -20.05 -4.55
N ILE A 49 -29.91 -20.25 -3.23
CA ILE A 49 -29.10 -21.24 -2.52
C ILE A 49 -29.46 -22.66 -2.98
N ASP A 50 -30.74 -23.00 -3.07
CA ASP A 50 -31.21 -24.29 -3.60
C ASP A 50 -30.72 -24.52 -5.04
N ARG A 51 -30.74 -23.46 -5.86
CA ARG A 51 -30.23 -23.50 -7.24
C ARG A 51 -28.71 -23.73 -7.28
N LEU A 52 -27.94 -23.11 -6.39
CA LEU A 52 -26.49 -23.32 -6.31
C LEU A 52 -26.14 -24.76 -5.91
N ASP A 53 -26.88 -25.36 -4.98
CA ASP A 53 -26.70 -26.76 -4.60
C ASP A 53 -27.05 -27.71 -5.74
N MET A 54 -28.12 -27.42 -6.48
CA MET A 54 -28.47 -28.12 -7.72
C MET A 54 -27.35 -28.03 -8.76
N GLN A 55 -26.79 -26.83 -8.94
CA GLN A 55 -25.69 -26.57 -9.85
C GLN A 55 -24.44 -27.37 -9.48
N HIS A 56 -24.04 -27.36 -8.20
CA HIS A 56 -22.93 -28.16 -7.68
C HIS A 56 -23.12 -29.66 -7.99
N HIS A 57 -24.31 -30.19 -7.73
CA HIS A 57 -24.63 -31.59 -8.04
C HIS A 57 -24.49 -31.89 -9.54
N MET A 58 -25.02 -31.02 -10.40
CA MET A 58 -24.90 -31.14 -11.86
C MET A 58 -23.44 -31.24 -12.32
N PHE A 59 -22.58 -30.36 -11.82
CA PHE A 59 -21.15 -30.38 -12.18
C PHE A 59 -20.41 -31.58 -11.63
N LYS A 60 -20.74 -32.01 -10.40
CA LYS A 60 -20.22 -33.24 -9.83
C LYS A 60 -20.55 -34.45 -10.70
N MET A 61 -21.78 -34.55 -11.25
CA MET A 61 -22.11 -35.62 -12.22
C MET A 61 -21.31 -35.52 -13.52
N ALA A 62 -21.12 -34.30 -14.04
CA ALA A 62 -20.29 -34.09 -15.23
C ALA A 62 -18.84 -34.55 -15.00
N MET A 63 -18.36 -34.45 -13.77
CA MET A 63 -17.03 -34.87 -13.31
C MET A 63 -16.97 -36.29 -12.72
N ASP A 64 -17.94 -37.16 -13.07
CA ASP A 64 -17.97 -38.56 -12.62
C ASP A 64 -18.00 -38.73 -11.09
N GLY A 65 -18.67 -37.80 -10.40
CA GLY A 65 -18.82 -37.81 -8.95
C GLY A 65 -17.67 -37.15 -8.17
N LYS A 66 -16.64 -36.66 -8.85
CA LYS A 66 -15.44 -36.05 -8.23
C LYS A 66 -15.66 -34.57 -7.88
N LEU A 67 -15.04 -34.12 -6.78
CA LEU A 67 -15.06 -32.72 -6.32
C LEU A 67 -13.89 -31.88 -6.84
N PHE A 68 -12.78 -32.55 -7.17
CA PHE A 68 -11.56 -31.94 -7.68
C PHE A 68 -10.87 -32.92 -8.64
N GLN A 69 -10.00 -32.41 -9.50
CA GLN A 69 -9.28 -33.20 -10.51
C GLN A 69 -7.77 -33.21 -10.30
N VAL A 70 -7.24 -32.32 -9.45
CA VAL A 70 -5.83 -32.29 -9.06
C VAL A 70 -5.40 -33.56 -8.31
N PRO A 71 -4.13 -34.01 -8.43
CA PRO A 71 -3.58 -35.10 -7.64
C PRO A 71 -3.25 -34.64 -6.21
N LEU A 72 -4.28 -34.22 -5.45
CA LEU A 72 -4.13 -33.70 -4.10
C LEU A 72 -3.84 -34.83 -3.10
N GLN A 73 -2.79 -34.67 -2.28
CA GLN A 73 -2.39 -35.65 -1.26
C GLN A 73 -2.17 -34.92 0.07
N ASP A 74 -2.93 -35.30 1.10
CA ASP A 74 -2.85 -34.77 2.47
C ASP A 74 -2.62 -33.24 2.57
N PRO A 75 -3.48 -32.41 1.94
CA PRO A 75 -3.39 -30.96 2.03
C PRO A 75 -3.56 -30.51 3.49
N LYS A 76 -2.93 -29.42 3.90
CA LYS A 76 -3.13 -28.85 5.26
C LYS A 76 -4.11 -27.71 5.26
N HIS A 77 -4.02 -26.82 4.26
CA HIS A 77 -4.89 -25.65 4.14
C HIS A 77 -5.47 -25.56 2.73
N ILE A 78 -6.81 -25.51 2.65
CA ILE A 78 -7.58 -25.32 1.42
C ILE A 78 -8.37 -24.02 1.52
N LEU A 79 -8.36 -23.22 0.45
CA LEU A 79 -9.22 -22.04 0.30
C LEU A 79 -10.22 -22.26 -0.83
N ASP A 80 -11.50 -22.02 -0.55
CA ASP A 80 -12.57 -21.92 -1.53
C ASP A 80 -13.06 -20.47 -1.63
N ILE A 81 -12.99 -19.88 -2.82
CA ILE A 81 -13.32 -18.46 -3.06
C ILE A 81 -14.67 -18.35 -3.76
N GLY A 82 -15.58 -17.58 -3.15
CA GLY A 82 -16.97 -17.46 -3.62
C GLY A 82 -17.75 -18.72 -3.28
N THR A 83 -17.72 -19.14 -2.02
CA THR A 83 -18.22 -20.46 -1.59
C THR A 83 -19.74 -20.62 -1.71
N GLY A 84 -20.49 -19.51 -1.85
CA GLY A 84 -21.95 -19.56 -2.02
C GLY A 84 -22.63 -20.28 -0.86
N SER A 85 -23.34 -21.38 -1.13
CA SER A 85 -24.00 -22.20 -0.09
C SER A 85 -23.01 -22.87 0.88
N GLY A 86 -21.73 -23.00 0.49
CA GLY A 86 -20.71 -23.71 1.26
C GLY A 86 -20.73 -25.23 1.06
N ILE A 87 -21.53 -25.75 0.13
CA ILE A 87 -21.67 -27.19 -0.10
C ILE A 87 -20.35 -27.88 -0.50
N TRP A 88 -19.52 -27.21 -1.32
CA TRP A 88 -18.26 -27.80 -1.79
C TRP A 88 -17.25 -27.99 -0.64
N PRO A 89 -16.95 -26.98 0.22
CA PRO A 89 -16.10 -27.18 1.40
C PRO A 89 -16.62 -28.27 2.35
N ILE A 90 -17.94 -28.34 2.55
CA ILE A 90 -18.57 -29.32 3.44
C ILE A 90 -18.36 -30.74 2.91
N GLU A 91 -18.53 -30.98 1.61
CA GLU A 91 -18.27 -32.30 1.02
C GLU A 91 -16.77 -32.65 1.00
N MET A 92 -15.89 -31.66 0.81
CA MET A 92 -14.43 -31.85 0.85
C MET A 92 -13.92 -32.24 2.24
N ALA A 93 -14.57 -31.76 3.31
CA ALA A 93 -14.20 -32.06 4.68
C ALA A 93 -14.22 -33.55 5.01
N ALA A 94 -15.15 -34.30 4.40
CA ALA A 94 -15.26 -35.74 4.57
C ALA A 94 -14.09 -36.50 3.90
N LEU A 95 -13.54 -35.97 2.81
CA LEU A 95 -12.39 -36.55 2.11
C LEU A 95 -11.07 -36.28 2.83
N PHE A 96 -10.98 -35.13 3.49
CA PHE A 96 -9.76 -34.67 4.16
C PHE A 96 -10.05 -34.18 5.60
N PRO A 97 -10.26 -35.09 6.55
CA PRO A 97 -10.69 -34.74 7.92
C PRO A 97 -9.63 -33.99 8.73
N ASN A 98 -8.36 -34.04 8.32
CA ASN A 98 -7.23 -33.39 9.00
C ASN A 98 -6.80 -32.07 8.34
N THR A 99 -7.58 -31.59 7.37
CA THR A 99 -7.28 -30.39 6.58
C THR A 99 -8.17 -29.26 7.02
N GLU A 100 -7.60 -28.07 7.21
CA GLU A 100 -8.36 -26.84 7.42
C GLU A 100 -8.90 -26.34 6.07
N ILE A 101 -10.22 -26.25 5.95
CA ILE A 101 -10.90 -25.81 4.74
C ILE A 101 -11.61 -24.49 5.03
N ILE A 102 -11.21 -23.44 4.34
CA ILE A 102 -11.75 -22.10 4.52
C ILE A 102 -12.58 -21.73 3.29
N GLY A 103 -13.87 -21.44 3.47
CA GLY A 103 -14.73 -20.87 2.44
C GLY A 103 -14.88 -19.37 2.65
N THR A 104 -14.73 -18.58 1.58
CA THR A 104 -14.91 -17.12 1.61
C THR A 104 -16.06 -16.69 0.71
N ASP A 105 -16.89 -15.76 1.19
CA ASP A 105 -17.97 -15.16 0.39
C ASP A 105 -18.31 -13.74 0.89
N LEU A 106 -19.01 -12.95 0.08
CA LEU A 106 -19.56 -11.66 0.50
C LEU A 106 -20.82 -11.82 1.36
N SER A 107 -21.56 -12.92 1.18
CA SER A 107 -22.81 -13.20 1.90
C SER A 107 -22.66 -14.33 2.92
N PRO A 108 -23.03 -14.12 4.19
CA PRO A 108 -23.10 -15.20 5.17
C PRO A 108 -24.41 -15.98 5.05
N VAL A 109 -24.51 -16.81 4.01
CA VAL A 109 -25.67 -17.67 3.71
C VAL A 109 -25.43 -19.15 4.03
N GLN A 110 -24.23 -19.48 4.51
CA GLN A 110 -23.82 -20.86 4.77
C GLN A 110 -24.49 -21.42 6.03
N PRO A 111 -24.64 -22.76 6.14
CA PRO A 111 -25.20 -23.41 7.33
C PRO A 111 -24.43 -23.08 8.61
N THR A 112 -25.15 -23.01 9.74
CA THR A 112 -24.53 -22.79 11.06
C THR A 112 -23.88 -24.04 11.64
N GLU A 113 -24.32 -25.24 11.20
CA GLU A 113 -23.77 -26.53 11.61
C GLU A 113 -22.92 -27.10 10.48
N VAL A 114 -21.60 -27.11 10.67
CA VAL A 114 -20.61 -27.52 9.65
C VAL A 114 -19.58 -28.47 10.27
N PRO A 115 -18.84 -29.25 9.45
CA PRO A 115 -17.74 -30.07 9.94
C PRO A 115 -16.70 -29.23 10.71
N PRO A 116 -16.04 -29.79 11.74
CA PRO A 116 -15.18 -29.03 12.65
C PRO A 116 -13.93 -28.43 11.97
N ASN A 117 -13.57 -28.94 10.80
CA ASN A 117 -12.43 -28.49 10.00
C ASN A 117 -12.84 -27.55 8.84
N VAL A 118 -14.11 -27.13 8.79
CA VAL A 118 -14.62 -26.16 7.82
C VAL A 118 -14.90 -24.83 8.51
N HIS A 119 -14.40 -23.75 7.93
CA HIS A 119 -14.56 -22.40 8.45
C HIS A 119 -15.04 -21.45 7.35
N PHE A 120 -16.09 -20.69 7.61
CA PHE A 120 -16.62 -19.71 6.66
C PHE A 120 -16.29 -18.29 7.12
N LEU A 121 -15.76 -17.48 6.20
CA LEU A 121 -15.37 -16.10 6.44
C LEU A 121 -16.08 -15.17 5.44
N ILE A 122 -16.58 -14.05 5.95
CA ILE A 122 -17.08 -12.97 5.10
C ILE A 122 -15.87 -12.17 4.63
N ASP A 123 -15.52 -12.29 3.35
CA ASP A 123 -14.33 -11.64 2.80
C ASP A 123 -14.51 -11.29 1.31
N ASP A 124 -13.92 -10.17 0.89
CA ASP A 124 -13.92 -9.72 -0.50
C ASP A 124 -12.60 -10.12 -1.16
N ALA A 125 -12.61 -11.21 -1.93
CA ALA A 125 -11.41 -11.70 -2.62
C ALA A 125 -10.79 -10.70 -3.63
N THR A 126 -11.48 -9.59 -3.93
CA THR A 126 -10.97 -8.55 -4.82
C THR A 126 -10.03 -7.56 -4.15
N VAL A 127 -9.90 -7.52 -2.83
CA VAL A 127 -8.97 -6.61 -2.12
C VAL A 127 -7.51 -6.84 -2.50
N GLU A 128 -6.64 -5.84 -2.30
CA GLU A 128 -5.23 -5.92 -2.70
C GLU A 128 -4.38 -6.86 -1.82
N GLU A 129 -4.77 -7.03 -0.55
CA GLU A 129 -4.08 -7.88 0.42
C GLU A 129 -5.06 -8.85 1.06
N TRP A 130 -4.85 -10.15 0.86
CA TRP A 130 -5.62 -11.19 1.55
C TRP A 130 -5.15 -11.35 2.99
N LEU A 131 -6.01 -11.92 3.84
CA LEU A 131 -5.78 -12.10 5.28
C LEU A 131 -4.59 -13.03 5.60
N TRP A 132 -4.18 -13.86 4.65
CA TRP A 132 -3.15 -14.88 4.84
C TRP A 132 -1.77 -14.42 4.36
N ASN A 133 -0.74 -15.00 4.98
CA ASN A 133 0.64 -14.80 4.53
C ASN A 133 0.86 -15.40 3.14
N LYS A 134 1.90 -14.93 2.44
CA LYS A 134 2.37 -15.57 1.20
C LYS A 134 2.71 -17.05 1.45
N ASN A 135 2.50 -17.90 0.45
CA ASN A 135 2.80 -19.34 0.51
C ASN A 135 2.13 -20.06 1.70
N TYR A 136 0.81 -19.91 1.85
CA TYR A 136 0.02 -20.48 2.95
C TYR A 136 -0.83 -21.69 2.52
N PHE A 137 -1.47 -21.62 1.35
CA PHE A 137 -2.43 -22.63 0.90
C PHE A 137 -1.80 -23.75 0.08
N ASP A 138 -2.23 -24.99 0.32
CA ASP A 138 -1.87 -26.17 -0.47
C ASP A 138 -2.80 -26.35 -1.69
N PHE A 139 -4.01 -25.79 -1.61
CA PHE A 139 -4.99 -25.82 -2.68
C PHE A 139 -5.90 -24.60 -2.63
N ILE A 140 -6.14 -23.97 -3.77
CA ILE A 140 -7.14 -22.90 -3.91
C ILE A 140 -8.15 -23.32 -4.98
N HIS A 141 -9.43 -23.26 -4.64
CA HIS A 141 -10.55 -23.58 -5.50
C HIS A 141 -11.42 -22.35 -5.77
N THR A 142 -11.98 -22.27 -6.98
CA THR A 142 -13.04 -21.31 -7.33
C THR A 142 -14.09 -22.01 -8.18
N GLY A 143 -15.38 -21.81 -7.90
CA GLY A 143 -16.49 -22.33 -8.70
C GLY A 143 -17.47 -21.24 -9.10
N HIS A 144 -17.83 -21.17 -10.38
CA HIS A 144 -18.96 -20.36 -10.91
C HIS A 144 -18.88 -18.85 -10.65
N MET A 145 -17.72 -18.24 -10.87
CA MET A 145 -17.44 -16.81 -10.62
C MET A 145 -17.81 -15.89 -11.79
N THR A 146 -18.60 -16.37 -12.75
CA THR A 146 -19.09 -15.62 -13.91
C THR A 146 -19.84 -14.36 -13.45
N GLY A 147 -19.38 -13.18 -13.88
CA GLY A 147 -19.99 -11.90 -13.50
C GLY A 147 -19.75 -11.46 -12.06
N ALA A 148 -19.11 -12.28 -11.21
CA ALA A 148 -18.94 -11.97 -9.80
C ALA A 148 -17.92 -10.85 -9.55
N MET A 149 -16.86 -10.76 -10.37
CA MET A 149 -15.67 -9.97 -10.05
C MET A 149 -15.30 -8.94 -11.14
N PRO A 150 -14.70 -7.79 -10.75
CA PRO A 150 -14.15 -6.82 -11.70
C PRO A 150 -12.95 -7.32 -12.51
N SER A 151 -12.09 -8.12 -11.89
CA SER A 151 -10.89 -8.67 -12.54
C SER A 151 -10.56 -10.04 -11.98
N PHE A 152 -11.00 -11.09 -12.67
CA PHE A 152 -10.67 -12.47 -12.29
C PHE A 152 -9.16 -12.73 -12.37
N LYS A 153 -8.47 -12.13 -13.36
CA LYS A 153 -7.00 -12.18 -13.46
C LYS A 153 -6.30 -11.63 -12.21
N ARG A 154 -6.86 -10.61 -11.55
CA ARG A 154 -6.28 -10.09 -10.29
C ARG A 154 -6.40 -11.12 -9.16
N VAL A 155 -7.55 -11.80 -9.07
CA VAL A 155 -7.78 -12.87 -8.09
C VAL A 155 -6.84 -14.04 -8.33
N LEU A 156 -6.64 -14.46 -9.59
CA LEU A 156 -5.64 -15.47 -9.96
C LEU A 156 -4.22 -15.08 -9.53
N ARG A 157 -3.86 -13.79 -9.63
CA ARG A 157 -2.54 -13.30 -9.19
C ARG A 157 -2.39 -13.36 -7.66
N GLN A 158 -3.45 -13.04 -6.93
CA GLN A 158 -3.44 -13.17 -5.47
C GLN A 158 -3.39 -14.64 -5.06
N ALA A 159 -4.17 -15.51 -5.69
CA ALA A 159 -4.10 -16.95 -5.46
C ALA A 159 -2.67 -17.48 -5.68
N PHE A 160 -2.02 -17.09 -6.79
CA PHE A 160 -0.63 -17.45 -7.06
C PHE A 160 0.34 -17.02 -5.96
N LYS A 161 0.16 -15.83 -5.38
CA LYS A 161 1.00 -15.28 -4.30
C LYS A 161 0.82 -16.03 -2.96
N HIS A 162 -0.38 -16.57 -2.69
CA HIS A 162 -0.71 -17.23 -1.43
C HIS A 162 -0.65 -18.75 -1.50
N LEU A 163 -0.53 -19.33 -2.69
CA LEU A 163 -0.22 -20.74 -2.88
C LEU A 163 1.23 -21.05 -2.50
N ILE A 164 1.43 -22.17 -1.80
CA ILE A 164 2.78 -22.71 -1.57
C ILE A 164 3.41 -23.07 -2.93
N PRO A 165 4.73 -22.88 -3.13
CA PRO A 165 5.44 -23.36 -4.30
C PRO A 165 5.19 -24.86 -4.58
N GLY A 166 4.66 -25.18 -5.77
CA GLY A 166 4.27 -26.54 -6.15
C GLY A 166 2.83 -26.95 -5.81
N ALA A 167 2.04 -26.09 -5.16
CA ALA A 167 0.62 -26.27 -4.85
C ALA A 167 -0.28 -26.02 -6.06
N TYR A 168 -1.59 -26.32 -5.93
CA TYR A 168 -2.52 -26.29 -7.05
C TYR A 168 -3.58 -25.19 -6.93
N MET A 169 -3.98 -24.64 -8.08
CA MET A 169 -5.23 -23.90 -8.24
C MET A 169 -6.16 -24.64 -9.19
N GLU A 170 -7.43 -24.77 -8.82
CA GLU A 170 -8.45 -25.37 -9.67
C GLU A 170 -9.65 -24.43 -9.84
N CYS A 171 -10.03 -24.17 -11.10
CA CYS A 171 -11.16 -23.30 -11.45
C CYS A 171 -12.23 -24.08 -12.21
N HIS A 172 -13.46 -23.98 -11.72
CA HIS A 172 -14.66 -24.68 -12.18
C HIS A 172 -15.61 -23.65 -12.79
N GLU A 173 -15.57 -23.49 -14.12
CA GLU A 173 -16.28 -22.39 -14.79
C GLU A 173 -17.12 -22.81 -16.01
N LEU A 174 -18.35 -22.29 -16.06
CA LEU A 174 -19.26 -22.47 -17.19
C LEU A 174 -19.17 -21.24 -18.09
N ASP A 175 -18.94 -21.41 -19.39
CA ASP A 175 -19.10 -20.29 -20.33
C ASP A 175 -20.60 -20.11 -20.62
N PRO A 176 -21.23 -18.97 -20.23
CA PRO A 176 -22.67 -18.77 -20.43
C PRO A 176 -23.05 -18.58 -21.91
N LYS A 177 -22.06 -18.41 -22.81
CA LYS A 177 -22.34 -18.30 -24.24
C LYS A 177 -22.65 -19.68 -24.83
N PRO A 178 -23.89 -19.92 -25.31
CA PRO A 178 -24.28 -21.20 -25.89
C PRO A 178 -23.44 -21.51 -27.12
N LYS A 179 -23.15 -22.79 -27.32
CA LYS A 179 -22.55 -23.31 -28.55
C LYS A 179 -23.39 -24.48 -29.07
N CYS A 180 -23.16 -24.75 -30.34
CA CYS A 180 -23.90 -25.74 -31.10
C CYS A 180 -22.89 -26.42 -32.03
N ASP A 181 -22.86 -27.75 -31.98
CA ASP A 181 -21.88 -28.55 -32.73
C ASP A 181 -22.39 -28.96 -34.11
N ASP A 182 -23.71 -28.91 -34.34
CA ASP A 182 -24.38 -29.32 -35.57
C ASP A 182 -24.74 -28.15 -36.49
N GLY A 183 -24.37 -26.92 -36.12
CA GLY A 183 -24.56 -25.71 -36.93
C GLY A 183 -26.01 -25.23 -37.02
N THR A 184 -26.90 -25.72 -36.17
CA THR A 184 -28.32 -25.34 -36.14
C THR A 184 -28.60 -24.01 -35.45
N MET A 185 -27.64 -23.49 -34.68
CA MET A 185 -27.76 -22.21 -34.01
C MET A 185 -27.68 -21.04 -35.02
N PRO A 186 -28.69 -20.14 -35.06
CA PRO A 186 -28.65 -18.96 -35.91
C PRO A 186 -27.42 -18.08 -35.65
N PRO A 187 -26.88 -17.39 -36.67
CA PRO A 187 -25.76 -16.49 -36.47
C PRO A 187 -26.13 -15.30 -35.58
N GLU A 188 -25.13 -14.78 -34.86
CA GLU A 188 -25.26 -13.54 -34.10
C GLU A 188 -25.53 -12.35 -35.03
N ASN A 189 -26.39 -11.43 -34.60
CA ASN A 189 -26.72 -10.22 -35.36
C ASN A 189 -25.63 -9.14 -35.14
N PRO A 190 -24.78 -8.81 -36.13
CA PRO A 190 -23.68 -7.87 -35.95
C PRO A 190 -24.14 -6.41 -35.83
N ASP A 191 -25.36 -6.10 -36.31
CA ASP A 191 -25.85 -4.73 -36.51
C ASP A 191 -26.59 -4.15 -35.30
N GLY A 192 -26.60 -4.87 -34.15
CA GLY A 192 -27.09 -4.35 -32.86
C GLY A 192 -28.60 -4.45 -32.62
N GLY A 193 -29.36 -5.13 -33.49
CA GLY A 193 -30.76 -5.52 -33.23
C GLY A 193 -30.88 -6.89 -32.55
N TYR A 194 -32.10 -7.29 -32.16
CA TYR A 194 -32.37 -8.61 -31.59
C TYR A 194 -31.93 -9.73 -32.53
N SER A 195 -31.28 -10.73 -31.97
CA SER A 195 -30.85 -11.95 -32.65
C SER A 195 -32.04 -12.85 -32.96
N ALA A 196 -31.91 -13.68 -34.00
CA ALA A 196 -32.87 -14.77 -34.25
C ALA A 196 -32.87 -15.82 -33.12
N TYR A 197 -31.86 -15.79 -32.25
CA TYR A 197 -31.76 -16.62 -31.05
C TYR A 197 -31.57 -15.75 -29.81
N ALA A 198 -32.64 -15.59 -29.02
CA ALA A 198 -32.70 -14.62 -27.91
C ALA A 198 -31.69 -14.87 -26.77
N MET A 199 -31.14 -16.08 -26.65
CA MET A 199 -30.03 -16.34 -25.72
C MET A 199 -28.75 -15.58 -26.09
N HIS A 200 -28.53 -15.27 -27.38
CA HIS A 200 -27.44 -14.38 -27.78
C HIS A 200 -27.64 -12.97 -27.22
N ASP A 201 -28.87 -12.46 -27.32
CA ASP A 201 -29.22 -11.14 -26.79
C ASP A 201 -29.13 -11.10 -25.27
N TRP A 202 -29.60 -12.15 -24.58
CA TRP A 202 -29.48 -12.27 -23.13
C TRP A 202 -28.02 -12.24 -22.65
N VAL A 203 -27.11 -12.94 -23.35
CA VAL A 203 -25.67 -12.91 -23.04
C VAL A 203 -25.09 -11.53 -23.33
N ASP A 204 -25.45 -10.90 -24.45
CA ASP A 204 -24.93 -9.57 -24.81
C ASP A 204 -25.42 -8.49 -23.83
N LEU A 205 -26.69 -8.52 -23.43
CA LEU A 205 -27.25 -7.66 -22.38
C LEU A 205 -26.50 -7.82 -21.05
N ASN A 206 -26.18 -9.05 -20.65
CA ASN A 206 -25.36 -9.29 -19.46
C ASN A 206 -23.91 -8.78 -19.61
N VAL A 207 -23.32 -8.88 -20.79
CA VAL A 207 -21.99 -8.33 -21.06
C VAL A 207 -22.02 -6.80 -21.02
N ARG A 208 -23.06 -6.16 -21.58
CA ARG A 208 -23.25 -4.70 -21.54
C ARG A 208 -23.48 -4.21 -20.12
N SER A 209 -24.42 -4.82 -19.39
CA SER A 209 -24.69 -4.46 -17.99
C SER A 209 -23.45 -4.62 -17.10
N SER A 210 -22.66 -5.67 -17.35
CA SER A 210 -21.40 -5.88 -16.62
C SER A 210 -20.33 -4.84 -16.97
N ARG A 211 -20.35 -4.23 -18.18
CA ARG A 211 -19.44 -3.13 -18.52
C ARG A 211 -19.90 -1.80 -17.91
N ASP A 212 -21.20 -1.58 -17.84
CA ASP A 212 -21.81 -0.34 -17.37
C ASP A 212 -21.99 -0.30 -15.84
N SER A 213 -21.81 -1.44 -15.15
CA SER A 213 -21.81 -1.50 -13.69
C SER A 213 -20.61 -0.74 -13.10
N ASP A 214 -20.77 -0.19 -11.90
CA ASP A 214 -19.68 0.43 -11.13
C ASP A 214 -19.45 -0.34 -9.81
N PRO A 215 -18.33 -1.06 -9.64
CA PRO A 215 -17.25 -1.26 -10.62
C PRO A 215 -17.67 -2.17 -11.78
N PRO A 216 -16.99 -2.09 -12.94
CA PRO A 216 -17.25 -2.97 -14.08
C PRO A 216 -16.90 -4.41 -13.73
N ARG A 217 -17.63 -5.37 -14.30
CA ARG A 217 -17.54 -6.81 -14.02
C ARG A 217 -17.21 -7.61 -15.27
N GLN A 218 -16.56 -8.75 -15.08
CA GLN A 218 -16.26 -9.68 -16.16
C GLN A 218 -17.29 -10.79 -16.20
N PHE A 219 -18.30 -10.66 -17.08
CA PHE A 219 -19.29 -11.71 -17.28
C PHE A 219 -18.64 -12.98 -17.85
N ARG A 220 -18.06 -12.92 -19.05
CA ARG A 220 -17.43 -14.09 -19.70
C ARG A 220 -15.97 -14.26 -19.34
N ILE A 221 -15.67 -15.11 -18.35
CA ILE A 221 -14.29 -15.38 -17.89
C ILE A 221 -13.72 -16.73 -18.37
N ALA A 222 -14.54 -17.78 -18.46
CA ALA A 222 -14.08 -19.17 -18.64
C ALA A 222 -13.05 -19.38 -19.77
N HIS A 223 -13.26 -18.73 -20.93
CA HIS A 223 -12.38 -18.88 -22.09
C HIS A 223 -11.00 -18.22 -21.94
N ARG A 224 -10.80 -17.34 -20.95
CA ARG A 224 -9.57 -16.55 -20.74
C ARG A 224 -8.70 -17.06 -19.59
N ILE A 225 -9.23 -17.93 -18.73
CA ILE A 225 -8.56 -18.34 -17.49
C ILE A 225 -7.21 -19.00 -17.77
N ALA A 226 -7.13 -19.93 -18.74
CA ALA A 226 -5.88 -20.61 -19.10
C ALA A 226 -4.77 -19.61 -19.47
N GLN A 227 -5.07 -18.70 -20.40
CA GLN A 227 -4.16 -17.65 -20.83
C GLN A 227 -3.74 -16.74 -19.65
N TRP A 228 -4.68 -16.36 -18.80
CA TRP A 228 -4.35 -15.51 -17.65
C TRP A 228 -3.45 -16.19 -16.64
N MET A 229 -3.63 -17.48 -16.40
CA MET A 229 -2.76 -18.25 -15.51
C MET A 229 -1.35 -18.42 -16.12
N GLU A 230 -1.23 -18.66 -17.43
CA GLU A 230 0.05 -18.65 -18.15
C GLU A 230 0.79 -17.31 -17.97
N GLU A 231 0.07 -16.20 -18.19
CA GLU A 231 0.62 -14.85 -18.06
C GLU A 231 1.04 -14.48 -16.63
N ILE A 232 0.47 -15.14 -15.61
CA ILE A 232 0.80 -14.92 -14.19
C ILE A 232 2.03 -15.75 -13.77
N GLY A 233 2.27 -16.89 -14.41
CA GLY A 233 3.40 -17.78 -14.13
C GLY A 233 3.03 -19.12 -13.50
N PHE A 234 1.77 -19.54 -13.60
CA PHE A 234 1.41 -20.93 -13.33
C PHE A 234 2.06 -21.85 -14.38
N ILE A 235 2.33 -23.10 -13.97
CA ILE A 235 2.92 -24.14 -14.81
C ILE A 235 1.99 -25.37 -14.84
N ASP A 236 2.27 -26.29 -15.76
CA ASP A 236 1.50 -27.54 -15.94
C ASP A 236 -0.01 -27.29 -16.11
N ILE A 237 -0.34 -26.35 -16.99
CA ILE A 237 -1.70 -25.85 -17.17
C ILE A 237 -2.53 -26.86 -17.96
N GLU A 238 -3.49 -27.50 -17.31
CA GLU A 238 -4.43 -28.43 -17.93
C GLU A 238 -5.83 -27.80 -18.03
N GLN A 239 -6.43 -27.82 -19.22
CA GLN A 239 -7.81 -27.41 -19.45
C GLN A 239 -8.65 -28.61 -19.93
N ARG A 240 -9.65 -28.98 -19.12
CA ARG A 240 -10.62 -30.02 -19.45
C ARG A 240 -11.95 -29.39 -19.82
N LEU A 241 -12.41 -29.70 -21.03
CA LEU A 241 -13.70 -29.24 -21.54
C LEU A 241 -14.72 -30.37 -21.40
N SER A 242 -15.84 -30.10 -20.74
CA SER A 242 -17.00 -31.00 -20.72
C SER A 242 -18.20 -30.29 -21.35
N LYS A 243 -19.07 -31.06 -22.00
CA LYS A 243 -20.31 -30.52 -22.57
C LYS A 243 -21.41 -30.63 -21.52
N ILE A 244 -22.09 -29.53 -21.25
CA ILE A 244 -23.28 -29.47 -20.40
C ILE A 244 -24.45 -29.11 -21.33
N PRO A 245 -25.30 -30.08 -21.68
CA PRO A 245 -26.50 -29.83 -22.48
C PRO A 245 -27.42 -28.86 -21.74
N ILE A 246 -28.07 -27.94 -22.46
CA ILE A 246 -29.02 -26.98 -21.83
C ILE A 246 -30.32 -27.68 -21.41
N ASN A 247 -30.68 -28.79 -22.08
CA ASN A 247 -31.87 -29.60 -21.78
C ASN A 247 -31.66 -31.07 -22.17
N THR A 248 -32.73 -31.85 -22.09
CA THR A 248 -32.77 -33.31 -22.25
C THR A 248 -32.62 -33.85 -23.69
N TRP A 249 -32.24 -33.00 -24.66
CA TRP A 249 -32.09 -33.41 -26.06
C TRP A 249 -31.05 -34.51 -26.36
N PRO A 250 -29.93 -34.68 -25.64
CA PRO A 250 -28.93 -35.69 -26.00
C PRO A 250 -29.49 -37.11 -25.90
N GLU A 251 -29.05 -37.98 -26.81
CA GLU A 251 -29.40 -39.41 -26.76
C GLU A 251 -28.66 -40.15 -25.64
N ASP A 252 -27.44 -39.71 -25.30
CA ASP A 252 -26.64 -40.30 -24.22
C ASP A 252 -27.33 -40.10 -22.87
N GLU A 253 -27.52 -41.20 -22.12
CA GLU A 253 -28.30 -41.20 -20.88
C GLU A 253 -27.70 -40.28 -19.82
N LYS A 254 -26.37 -40.26 -19.66
CA LYS A 254 -25.70 -39.39 -18.70
C LYS A 254 -25.86 -37.93 -19.08
N LEU A 255 -25.61 -37.58 -20.34
CA LEU A 255 -25.77 -36.21 -20.84
C LEU A 255 -27.23 -35.75 -20.80
N ARG A 256 -28.19 -36.62 -21.06
CA ARG A 256 -29.62 -36.33 -20.94
C ARG A 256 -30.01 -36.02 -19.49
N THR A 257 -29.52 -36.81 -18.54
CA THR A 257 -29.73 -36.51 -17.10
C THR A 257 -29.10 -35.18 -16.73
N ILE A 258 -27.83 -34.95 -17.08
CA ILE A 258 -27.16 -33.65 -16.85
C ILE A 258 -27.96 -32.51 -17.49
N GLY A 259 -28.51 -32.73 -18.69
CA GLY A 259 -29.37 -31.79 -19.39
C GLY A 259 -30.66 -31.45 -18.63
N ALA A 260 -31.32 -32.44 -18.01
CA ALA A 260 -32.49 -32.20 -17.16
C ALA A 260 -32.17 -31.30 -15.96
N TRP A 261 -31.02 -31.54 -15.32
CA TRP A 261 -30.55 -30.68 -14.22
C TRP A 261 -30.17 -29.28 -14.71
N SER A 262 -29.51 -29.18 -15.86
CA SER A 262 -29.16 -27.89 -16.46
C SER A 262 -30.39 -27.08 -16.85
N GLU A 263 -31.44 -27.73 -17.35
CA GLU A 263 -32.70 -27.08 -17.74
C GLU A 263 -33.34 -26.39 -16.54
N ASN A 264 -33.56 -27.13 -15.45
CA ASN A 264 -34.09 -26.58 -14.20
C ASN A 264 -33.19 -25.47 -13.65
N ASN A 265 -31.88 -25.68 -13.65
CA ASN A 265 -30.93 -24.66 -13.22
C ASN A 265 -31.05 -23.36 -14.03
N TRP A 266 -31.26 -23.43 -15.35
CA TRP A 266 -31.50 -22.24 -16.18
C TRP A 266 -32.85 -21.58 -15.88
N LEU A 267 -33.93 -22.36 -15.77
CA LEU A 267 -35.26 -21.85 -15.48
C LEU A 267 -35.28 -21.04 -14.18
N ASP A 268 -34.60 -21.54 -13.13
CA ASP A 268 -34.49 -20.86 -11.84
C ASP A 268 -33.51 -19.68 -11.87
N ALA A 269 -32.41 -19.79 -12.62
CA ALA A 269 -31.38 -18.75 -12.72
C ALA A 269 -31.81 -17.49 -13.49
N LEU A 270 -32.59 -17.64 -14.56
CA LEU A 270 -32.80 -16.58 -15.55
C LEU A 270 -33.32 -15.27 -14.94
N SER A 271 -34.28 -15.36 -14.00
CA SER A 271 -34.83 -14.18 -13.33
C SER A 271 -33.79 -13.51 -12.42
N GLY A 272 -33.12 -14.28 -11.56
CA GLY A 272 -32.08 -13.80 -10.65
C GLY A 272 -30.89 -13.18 -11.37
N TRP A 273 -30.50 -13.74 -12.51
CA TRP A 273 -29.40 -13.22 -13.34
C TRP A 273 -29.77 -12.03 -14.22
N SER A 274 -31.07 -11.72 -14.37
CA SER A 274 -31.52 -10.65 -15.27
C SER A 274 -32.03 -9.42 -14.56
N TYR A 275 -32.68 -9.55 -13.39
CA TYR A 275 -33.34 -8.42 -12.73
C TYR A 275 -32.38 -7.26 -12.47
N LYS A 276 -31.41 -7.42 -11.57
CA LYS A 276 -30.50 -6.31 -11.24
C LYS A 276 -29.63 -5.85 -12.43
N PRO A 277 -29.06 -6.76 -13.24
CA PRO A 277 -28.26 -6.34 -14.39
C PRO A 277 -29.04 -5.58 -15.46
N PHE A 278 -30.27 -5.96 -15.79
CA PHE A 278 -31.02 -5.30 -16.87
C PHE A 278 -31.74 -4.04 -16.38
N LEU A 279 -32.13 -3.98 -15.11
CA LEU A 279 -32.58 -2.73 -14.48
C LEU A 279 -31.49 -1.64 -14.54
N ALA A 280 -30.22 -2.01 -14.39
CA ALA A 280 -29.09 -1.09 -14.55
C ALA A 280 -28.95 -0.55 -15.99
N LEU A 281 -29.43 -1.29 -16.99
CA LEU A 281 -29.54 -0.84 -18.38
C LEU A 281 -30.80 -0.01 -18.67
N GLY A 282 -31.60 0.29 -17.64
CA GLY A 282 -32.81 1.09 -17.75
C GLY A 282 -34.07 0.31 -18.14
N TRP A 283 -34.02 -1.02 -18.18
CA TRP A 283 -35.21 -1.85 -18.39
C TRP A 283 -36.09 -1.82 -17.15
N SER A 284 -37.40 -1.93 -17.33
CA SER A 284 -38.34 -2.15 -16.24
C SER A 284 -38.52 -3.65 -15.94
N LYS A 285 -38.89 -4.00 -14.70
CA LYS A 285 -39.16 -5.40 -14.32
C LYS A 285 -40.16 -6.09 -15.27
N PRO A 286 -41.30 -5.47 -15.65
CA PRO A 286 -42.22 -6.09 -16.62
C PRO A 286 -41.59 -6.32 -18.00
N GLU A 287 -40.75 -5.41 -18.51
CA GLU A 287 -40.04 -5.61 -19.79
C GLU A 287 -39.07 -6.79 -19.72
N ILE A 288 -38.39 -6.96 -18.58
CA ILE A 288 -37.50 -8.10 -18.34
C ILE A 288 -38.31 -9.40 -18.31
N GLU A 289 -39.41 -9.44 -17.56
CA GLU A 289 -40.26 -10.63 -17.48
C GLU A 289 -40.85 -11.02 -18.85
N VAL A 290 -41.33 -10.05 -19.62
CA VAL A 290 -41.82 -10.28 -20.99
C VAL A 290 -40.70 -10.84 -21.88
N PHE A 291 -39.50 -10.24 -21.85
CA PHE A 291 -38.38 -10.75 -22.64
C PHE A 291 -37.98 -12.18 -22.26
N LEU A 292 -37.93 -12.49 -20.96
CA LEU A 292 -37.57 -13.82 -20.49
C LEU A 292 -38.64 -14.84 -20.87
N VAL A 293 -39.93 -14.55 -20.66
CA VAL A 293 -41.05 -15.48 -20.92
C VAL A 293 -41.30 -15.69 -22.41
N ASP A 294 -41.29 -14.63 -23.21
CA ASP A 294 -41.68 -14.71 -24.62
C ASP A 294 -40.54 -15.17 -25.53
N HIS A 295 -39.27 -14.97 -25.11
CA HIS A 295 -38.13 -15.17 -25.99
C HIS A 295 -37.07 -16.14 -25.46
N VAL A 296 -36.76 -16.12 -24.16
CA VAL A 296 -35.63 -16.90 -23.62
C VAL A 296 -36.08 -18.27 -23.09
N LEU A 297 -37.11 -18.31 -22.25
CA LEU A 297 -37.65 -19.53 -21.65
C LEU A 297 -38.08 -20.59 -22.68
N PRO A 298 -38.74 -20.24 -23.81
CA PRO A 298 -39.08 -21.22 -24.84
C PRO A 298 -37.87 -21.87 -25.52
N LEU A 299 -36.69 -21.25 -25.45
CA LEU A 299 -35.45 -21.77 -26.03
C LEU A 299 -34.73 -22.72 -25.07
N VAL A 300 -34.85 -22.51 -23.76
CA VAL A 300 -34.36 -23.44 -22.74
C VAL A 300 -35.08 -24.80 -22.86
N GLY A 301 -36.38 -24.79 -23.15
CA GLY A 301 -37.19 -26.00 -23.32
C GLY A 301 -37.25 -26.60 -24.75
N LYS A 302 -36.52 -26.05 -25.74
CA LYS A 302 -36.49 -26.57 -27.12
C LYS A 302 -35.14 -27.19 -27.49
N SER A 303 -35.21 -28.22 -28.32
CA SER A 303 -34.09 -29.06 -28.74
C SER A 303 -32.98 -28.27 -29.44
N LEU A 304 -31.74 -28.49 -28.96
CA LEU A 304 -30.43 -28.33 -29.64
C LEU A 304 -29.45 -27.25 -29.14
N HIS A 305 -29.01 -27.22 -27.87
CA HIS A 305 -27.83 -26.39 -27.51
C HIS A 305 -27.02 -26.97 -26.34
N ALA A 306 -25.71 -26.73 -26.34
CA ALA A 306 -24.79 -27.14 -25.28
C ALA A 306 -23.91 -25.98 -24.80
N LEU A 307 -23.61 -25.96 -23.51
CA LEU A 307 -22.65 -25.05 -22.89
C LEU A 307 -21.34 -25.80 -22.68
N HIS A 308 -20.23 -25.06 -22.76
CA HIS A 308 -18.92 -25.61 -22.45
C HIS A 308 -18.59 -25.35 -20.99
N TRP A 309 -18.51 -26.44 -20.22
CA TRP A 309 -17.88 -26.47 -18.92
C TRP A 309 -16.38 -26.56 -19.06
N ARG A 310 -15.64 -25.76 -18.29
CA ARG A 310 -14.18 -25.80 -18.24
C ARG A 310 -13.73 -26.05 -16.81
N CYS A 311 -13.03 -27.16 -16.60
CA CYS A 311 -12.24 -27.40 -15.41
C CYS A 311 -10.77 -27.11 -15.76
N LEU A 312 -10.12 -26.22 -15.02
CA LEU A 312 -8.71 -25.93 -15.22
C LEU A 312 -7.91 -26.31 -13.97
N VAL A 313 -6.82 -27.06 -14.15
CA VAL A 313 -5.96 -27.59 -13.10
C VAL A 313 -4.53 -27.11 -13.35
N MET A 314 -3.88 -26.46 -12.37
CA MET A 314 -2.55 -25.90 -12.58
C MET A 314 -1.71 -25.87 -11.32
N ARG A 315 -0.38 -25.91 -11.48
CA ARG A 315 0.61 -25.98 -10.40
C ARG A 315 1.45 -24.70 -10.32
N THR A 316 1.83 -24.26 -9.11
CA THR A 316 2.80 -23.15 -8.95
C THR A 316 4.24 -23.64 -9.08
N PHE A 317 5.18 -22.73 -9.35
CA PHE A 317 6.60 -23.06 -9.50
C PHE A 317 7.14 -23.71 -8.22
N ALA A 318 7.58 -24.97 -8.28
CA ALA A 318 8.33 -25.57 -7.18
C ALA A 318 9.74 -24.97 -7.16
N THR A 319 10.24 -24.52 -6.01
CA THR A 319 11.70 -24.36 -5.86
C THR A 319 12.30 -25.74 -6.10
N ALA A 320 13.01 -25.90 -7.20
CA ALA A 320 13.68 -27.14 -7.54
C ALA A 320 14.58 -27.55 -6.36
N THR A 321 14.16 -28.56 -5.59
CA THR A 321 15.15 -29.51 -5.10
C THR A 321 15.84 -30.02 -6.34
N LEU A 322 17.14 -29.76 -6.47
CA LEU A 322 17.96 -30.31 -7.54
C LEU A 322 17.81 -31.83 -7.47
N ASP A 323 16.89 -32.38 -8.27
CA ASP A 323 16.92 -33.78 -8.65
C ASP A 323 18.19 -33.92 -9.45
N HIS A 324 19.27 -34.33 -8.78
CA HIS A 324 20.52 -34.60 -9.46
C HIS A 324 20.27 -35.76 -10.44
N PRO A 325 20.36 -35.54 -11.77
CA PRO A 325 20.38 -36.66 -12.69
C PRO A 325 21.71 -37.40 -12.46
N TRP A 326 21.63 -38.61 -11.93
CA TRP A 326 22.81 -39.45 -11.76
C TRP A 326 23.23 -39.97 -13.14
N ILE A 327 24.22 -39.32 -13.76
CA ILE A 327 24.83 -39.77 -15.00
C ILE A 327 25.95 -40.73 -14.59
N SER A 328 25.81 -42.02 -14.90
CA SER A 328 26.88 -42.98 -14.64
C SER A 328 28.17 -42.55 -15.35
N ASP A 329 29.31 -42.74 -14.69
CA ASP A 329 30.63 -42.49 -15.28
C ASP A 329 30.82 -43.22 -16.62
N ASP A 330 30.19 -44.39 -16.80
CA ASP A 330 30.20 -45.13 -18.06
C ASP A 330 29.49 -44.40 -19.20
N LEU A 331 28.31 -43.82 -18.93
CA LEU A 331 27.58 -43.01 -19.91
C LEU A 331 28.36 -41.72 -20.24
N LEU A 332 28.95 -41.07 -19.22
CA LEU A 332 29.77 -39.88 -19.43
C LEU A 332 31.03 -40.20 -20.25
N ALA A 333 31.71 -41.31 -19.93
CA ALA A 333 32.89 -41.77 -20.64
C ALA A 333 32.56 -42.25 -22.06
N ALA A 334 31.43 -42.94 -22.27
CA ALA A 334 30.99 -43.36 -23.60
C ALA A 334 30.66 -42.16 -24.48
N THR A 335 29.98 -41.16 -23.93
CA THR A 335 29.63 -39.92 -24.63
C THR A 335 30.88 -39.09 -24.95
N PHE A 336 31.82 -38.99 -24.00
CA PHE A 336 33.10 -38.32 -24.20
C PHE A 336 33.95 -39.03 -25.25
N ARG A 337 34.01 -40.37 -25.24
CA ARG A 337 34.72 -41.16 -26.27
C ARG A 337 34.08 -40.98 -27.65
N HIS A 338 32.75 -40.94 -27.75
CA HIS A 338 32.06 -40.65 -29.01
C HIS A 338 32.36 -39.23 -29.53
N PHE A 339 32.53 -38.27 -28.62
CA PHE A 339 32.83 -36.88 -28.95
C PHE A 339 34.31 -36.67 -29.34
N ALA A 340 35.23 -37.33 -28.63
CA ALA A 340 36.68 -37.20 -28.82
C ALA A 340 37.23 -38.06 -29.96
N ASN A 341 36.67 -39.26 -30.19
CA ASN A 341 37.18 -40.23 -31.17
C ASN A 341 36.36 -40.32 -32.47
N GLY A 342 35.37 -39.44 -32.67
CA GLY A 342 34.66 -39.35 -33.94
C GLY A 342 35.62 -38.99 -35.07
N GLN A 343 35.80 -39.89 -36.04
CA GLN A 343 36.76 -39.74 -37.14
C GLN A 343 36.59 -38.39 -37.86
N ARG A 344 37.67 -37.60 -37.86
CA ARG A 344 37.80 -36.40 -38.70
C ARG A 344 37.92 -36.83 -40.17
N ARG A 345 37.14 -36.21 -41.07
CA ARG A 345 37.44 -36.30 -42.50
C ARG A 345 38.65 -35.42 -42.82
N HIS A 346 39.50 -35.91 -43.73
CA HIS A 346 40.73 -35.24 -44.13
C HIS A 346 40.44 -33.83 -44.66
N GLY A 347 41.10 -32.81 -44.07
CA GLY A 347 40.98 -31.40 -44.48
C GLY A 347 40.11 -30.48 -43.61
N SER A 348 39.58 -30.93 -42.46
CA SER A 348 38.80 -30.09 -41.53
C SER A 348 39.42 -30.04 -40.13
N CYS A 349 39.61 -28.82 -39.60
CA CYS A 349 40.07 -28.57 -38.22
C CYS A 349 38.92 -28.49 -37.19
N VAL A 350 37.68 -28.83 -37.57
CA VAL A 350 36.49 -28.68 -36.71
C VAL A 350 35.95 -30.05 -36.27
N PRO A 351 35.65 -30.28 -34.98
CA PRO A 351 35.11 -31.55 -34.49
C PRO A 351 33.76 -31.93 -35.13
N GLY A 352 33.53 -33.23 -35.37
CA GLY A 352 32.42 -33.78 -36.15
C GLY A 352 31.02 -33.21 -35.86
N PRO A 353 30.60 -33.01 -34.59
CA PRO A 353 29.28 -32.43 -34.27
C PRO A 353 29.13 -30.96 -34.67
N LEU A 354 30.21 -30.17 -34.58
CA LEU A 354 30.23 -28.76 -34.99
C LEU A 354 30.27 -28.64 -36.52
N GLU A 355 30.94 -29.57 -37.21
CA GLU A 355 30.91 -29.67 -38.66
C GLU A 355 29.52 -30.09 -39.18
N ALA A 356 28.83 -30.98 -38.47
CA ALA A 356 27.44 -31.34 -38.76
C ALA A 356 26.49 -30.14 -38.59
N ARG A 357 26.65 -29.34 -37.53
CA ARG A 357 25.89 -28.09 -37.33
C ARG A 357 26.18 -27.05 -38.42
N ARG A 358 27.45 -26.89 -38.82
CA ARG A 358 27.84 -25.98 -39.91
C ARG A 358 27.28 -26.44 -41.27
N ARG A 359 27.20 -27.75 -41.50
CA ARG A 359 26.56 -28.33 -42.69
C ARG A 359 25.04 -28.22 -42.66
N LEU A 360 24.41 -28.36 -41.50
CA LEU A 360 22.97 -28.14 -41.32
C LEU A 360 22.61 -26.68 -41.62
N ALA A 361 23.43 -25.74 -41.15
CA ALA A 361 23.30 -24.31 -41.45
C ALA A 361 23.52 -24.02 -42.96
N LYS A 362 24.54 -24.63 -43.58
CA LYS A 362 24.74 -24.53 -45.03
C LYS A 362 23.54 -25.10 -45.81
N ARG A 363 23.03 -26.28 -45.44
CA ARG A 363 21.85 -26.90 -46.08
C ARG A 363 20.60 -26.04 -45.93
N ARG A 364 20.34 -25.46 -44.75
CA ARG A 364 19.24 -24.49 -44.54
C ARG A 364 19.38 -23.28 -45.46
N ASN A 365 20.59 -22.73 -45.60
CA ASN A 365 20.83 -21.58 -46.47
C ASN A 365 20.80 -21.95 -47.97
N THR A 366 21.10 -23.20 -48.33
CA THR A 366 20.96 -23.66 -49.73
C THR A 366 19.50 -23.91 -50.11
N VAL A 367 18.69 -24.40 -49.16
CA VAL A 367 17.23 -24.57 -49.33
C VAL A 367 16.52 -23.23 -49.47
N LEU A 368 16.98 -22.20 -48.76
CA LEU A 368 16.47 -20.82 -48.90
C LEU A 368 16.91 -20.14 -50.21
N ALA A 369 18.00 -20.59 -50.84
CA ALA A 369 18.49 -20.05 -52.11
C ALA A 369 17.88 -20.74 -53.35
N SER A 370 17.14 -21.85 -53.18
CA SER A 370 16.53 -22.62 -54.29
C SER A 370 15.09 -22.24 -54.62
N ILE A 371 14.49 -21.23 -53.97
CA ILE A 371 13.14 -20.77 -54.28
C ILE A 371 13.23 -19.47 -55.09
N GLY A 372 13.28 -19.60 -56.42
CA GLY A 372 13.10 -18.49 -57.35
C GLY A 372 13.54 -18.75 -58.80
N GLY A 373 12.63 -19.28 -59.64
CA GLY A 373 12.74 -19.29 -61.11
C GLY A 373 11.48 -19.87 -61.79
N GLY A 374 10.67 -19.03 -62.47
CA GLY A 374 9.28 -19.25 -62.98
C GLY A 374 9.10 -20.05 -64.29
N PRO A 375 8.01 -19.89 -65.11
CA PRO A 375 7.00 -18.80 -65.18
C PRO A 375 5.49 -19.19 -65.24
N ALA A 376 4.66 -18.17 -64.92
CA ALA A 376 3.30 -17.78 -65.37
C ALA A 376 2.12 -18.78 -65.50
N GLU A 377 1.09 -18.61 -64.66
CA GLU A 377 -0.31 -18.44 -65.08
C GLU A 377 -1.16 -17.79 -63.97
N ASP A 378 -2.30 -17.24 -64.35
CA ASP A 378 -2.86 -15.94 -63.96
C ASP A 378 -4.04 -16.05 -62.96
N ILE A 379 -3.99 -15.34 -61.82
CA ILE A 379 -5.11 -15.21 -60.85
C ILE A 379 -5.88 -13.89 -61.01
N ALA A 380 -5.62 -13.10 -62.06
CA ALA A 380 -6.55 -12.06 -62.51
C ALA A 380 -7.93 -12.61 -62.98
N CYS A 381 -8.21 -13.91 -62.80
CA CYS A 381 -9.55 -14.48 -62.90
C CYS A 381 -10.44 -14.32 -61.66
N LEU A 382 -9.98 -13.71 -60.55
CA LEU A 382 -10.86 -13.50 -59.38
C LEU A 382 -11.42 -12.09 -59.22
N PHE A 383 -10.96 -11.10 -59.98
CA PHE A 383 -11.57 -9.76 -59.99
C PHE A 383 -11.68 -9.22 -61.41
N GLY A 384 -12.71 -9.66 -62.11
CA GLY A 384 -13.06 -9.15 -63.43
C GLY A 384 -13.30 -7.63 -63.44
N ARG A 385 -12.49 -6.99 -64.29
CA ARG A 385 -12.83 -5.96 -65.29
C ARG A 385 -13.49 -4.63 -64.85
N ASN A 386 -12.69 -3.57 -65.07
CA ASN A 386 -13.04 -2.19 -65.43
C ASN A 386 -13.55 -1.33 -64.23
N GLY A 387 -12.73 -0.49 -63.60
CA GLY A 387 -12.11 0.74 -64.17
C GLY A 387 -13.14 1.88 -64.13
N ARG A 388 -12.95 3.04 -63.53
CA ARG A 388 -11.79 3.94 -63.34
C ARG A 388 -12.18 5.00 -62.29
N GLU A 389 -11.28 6.00 -62.14
CA GLU A 389 -11.51 7.37 -61.67
C GLU A 389 -11.18 7.59 -60.18
N HIS A 390 -10.39 8.57 -59.71
CA HIS A 390 -9.98 9.92 -60.11
C HIS A 390 -8.63 10.24 -59.41
N ILE A 391 -7.62 10.80 -60.10
CA ILE A 391 -7.21 12.22 -60.07
C ILE A 391 -6.48 12.69 -58.79
N LYS A 392 -5.31 13.29 -59.04
CA LYS A 392 -4.39 14.07 -58.20
C LYS A 392 -5.09 15.18 -57.39
N TRP A 393 -4.35 15.76 -56.44
CA TRP A 393 -4.07 17.21 -56.22
C TRP A 393 -3.54 17.33 -54.76
N SER A 394 -2.25 17.37 -54.48
CA SER A 394 -1.25 18.45 -54.64
C SER A 394 -1.60 19.78 -53.97
N ASP A 395 -0.73 20.22 -53.05
CA ASP A 395 -0.35 21.61 -52.76
C ASP A 395 0.89 21.56 -51.83
N HIS A 396 2.00 22.30 -51.95
CA HIS A 396 2.61 23.15 -52.97
C HIS A 396 4.01 23.60 -52.39
N PRO A 397 4.84 24.49 -52.99
CA PRO A 397 6.16 24.11 -53.54
C PRO A 397 7.34 25.06 -53.16
N TRP A 398 8.45 24.93 -53.92
CA TRP A 398 9.64 25.80 -54.09
C TRP A 398 10.94 25.36 -53.36
N GLN A 399 11.84 24.61 -54.04
CA GLN A 399 13.03 25.07 -54.82
C GLN A 399 14.31 25.20 -53.93
N ARG A 400 15.51 24.74 -54.29
CA ARG A 400 16.22 24.67 -55.59
C ARG A 400 17.46 23.75 -55.46
N ALA A 401 17.78 23.01 -56.53
CA ALA A 401 19.14 22.53 -56.86
C ALA A 401 19.89 23.66 -57.64
N PRO A 402 21.05 23.49 -58.32
CA PRO A 402 21.94 22.32 -58.51
C PRO A 402 23.47 22.67 -58.58
N PHE A 403 24.25 21.75 -59.17
CA PHE A 403 25.61 21.80 -59.76
C PHE A 403 26.72 21.07 -58.97
N GLU A 404 27.65 20.29 -59.54
CA GLU A 404 27.79 19.52 -60.81
C GLU A 404 29.23 18.92 -60.80
N THR A 405 29.38 17.73 -61.42
CA THR A 405 30.53 17.23 -62.23
C THR A 405 31.99 17.26 -61.72
N GLN A 406 32.65 16.08 -61.70
CA GLN A 406 33.72 15.60 -62.62
C GLN A 406 35.10 15.67 -61.93
N SER A 407 36.16 14.88 -62.18
CA SER A 407 36.51 13.75 -63.08
C SER A 407 37.98 13.36 -62.76
N PHE A 408 38.34 12.06 -62.84
CA PHE A 408 39.58 11.44 -63.40
C PHE A 408 40.98 12.06 -63.09
N ALA A 409 42.12 11.36 -62.89
CA ALA A 409 42.58 9.96 -62.91
C ALA A 409 44.07 9.89 -62.45
N ASP A 410 44.57 8.67 -62.13
CA ASP A 410 45.92 8.10 -62.44
C ASP A 410 47.22 8.74 -61.84
N HIS A 411 48.31 8.06 -61.44
CA HIS A 411 48.82 6.69 -61.51
C HIS A 411 49.91 6.41 -60.42
N SER A 412 49.99 5.15 -59.98
CA SER A 412 51.09 4.26 -59.56
C SER A 412 52.53 4.75 -59.20
N LEU A 413 53.07 4.27 -58.06
CA LEU A 413 54.24 3.35 -57.94
C LEU A 413 54.45 2.93 -56.47
N CYS A 414 55.06 1.76 -56.28
CA CYS A 414 55.09 0.89 -55.09
C CYS A 414 56.23 1.23 -54.07
N PRO A 415 56.55 0.34 -53.10
CA PRO A 415 56.27 0.27 -51.64
C PRO A 415 57.41 0.96 -50.79
N PRO A 416 57.66 0.72 -49.46
CA PRO A 416 57.01 -0.15 -48.47
C PRO A 416 56.67 0.50 -47.11
N GLU A 417 56.06 -0.36 -46.29
CA GLU A 417 55.89 -0.32 -44.84
C GLU A 417 56.90 0.49 -44.01
N VAL A 418 56.32 1.22 -43.03
CA VAL A 418 56.60 1.23 -41.57
C VAL A 418 56.63 2.67 -41.01
N GLY A 419 55.91 2.86 -39.91
CA GLY A 419 56.20 3.88 -38.89
C GLY A 419 54.97 4.67 -38.45
N PHE A 420 54.64 4.85 -37.19
CA PHE A 420 55.25 4.49 -35.91
C PHE A 420 54.15 4.57 -34.85
N SER A 421 54.17 3.69 -33.85
CA SER A 421 53.74 4.07 -32.50
C SER A 421 55.01 4.55 -31.79
N PHE A 422 55.09 5.86 -31.58
CA PHE A 422 56.08 6.52 -30.74
C PHE A 422 55.77 6.26 -29.27
N TYR A 423 56.69 6.13 -28.32
CA TYR A 423 58.16 5.99 -28.16
C TYR A 423 58.30 6.00 -26.59
N ASN A 424 59.29 5.46 -25.89
CA ASN A 424 60.70 5.39 -26.21
C ASN A 424 61.45 4.42 -25.27
N GLN A 425 62.48 3.79 -25.81
CA GLN A 425 63.57 3.11 -25.10
C GLN A 425 64.69 4.11 -24.75
N ASN A 426 65.61 3.70 -23.85
CA ASN A 426 67.08 3.78 -24.01
C ASN A 426 67.80 3.27 -22.73
N PRO A 427 69.10 2.87 -22.77
CA PRO A 427 69.69 1.84 -23.65
C PRO A 427 70.85 1.00 -23.00
N GLU A 428 71.48 0.17 -23.87
CA GLU A 428 72.89 -0.33 -23.88
C GLU A 428 73.39 -1.44 -22.92
N ALA A 429 74.34 -2.34 -23.27
CA ALA A 429 74.89 -2.88 -24.54
C ALA A 429 75.96 -3.97 -24.22
N GLY A 430 75.94 -5.11 -24.94
CA GLY A 430 77.02 -6.05 -25.36
C GLY A 430 78.05 -6.65 -24.37
N PRO A 431 78.92 -7.61 -24.79
CA PRO A 431 78.97 -8.37 -26.06
C PRO A 431 79.16 -9.92 -25.95
N GLU A 432 78.92 -10.60 -27.08
CA GLU A 432 79.59 -11.78 -27.71
C GLU A 432 79.94 -13.09 -26.94
N HIS A 433 79.36 -14.24 -27.35
CA HIS A 433 79.98 -15.29 -28.19
C HIS A 433 79.25 -16.66 -28.15
N SER A 434 79.05 -17.22 -29.36
CA SER A 434 79.19 -18.63 -29.78
C SER A 434 78.17 -19.73 -29.40
N GLU A 435 77.84 -20.47 -30.48
CA GLU A 435 77.10 -21.72 -30.71
C GLU A 435 77.12 -22.81 -29.61
N VAL A 436 76.01 -23.55 -29.46
CA VAL A 436 75.90 -25.02 -29.66
C VAL A 436 74.48 -25.52 -29.29
N HIS A 437 74.00 -26.48 -30.09
CA HIS A 437 72.76 -27.28 -29.97
C HIS A 437 72.28 -27.64 -28.55
N THR A 438 70.97 -27.57 -28.29
CA THR A 438 70.05 -28.74 -28.19
C THR A 438 68.65 -28.34 -27.67
N THR A 439 67.66 -29.02 -28.23
CA THR A 439 66.26 -29.24 -27.81
C THR A 439 65.84 -28.79 -26.40
N HIS A 440 64.83 -27.92 -26.31
CA HIS A 440 63.51 -28.14 -25.66
C HIS A 440 62.70 -26.83 -25.56
N ALA A 441 61.38 -26.92 -25.77
CA ALA A 441 60.41 -25.83 -25.80
C ALA A 441 60.21 -25.10 -24.44
N PRO A 442 59.70 -23.85 -24.41
CA PRO A 442 59.54 -23.08 -23.18
C PRO A 442 58.22 -23.41 -22.44
N PRO A 443 58.19 -23.41 -21.09
CA PRO A 443 56.97 -23.67 -20.33
C PRO A 443 56.16 -22.38 -20.13
N SER A 444 54.92 -22.38 -20.60
CA SER A 444 53.85 -21.50 -20.12
C SER A 444 53.00 -22.24 -19.08
N PHE A 445 52.45 -21.47 -18.12
CA PHE A 445 51.66 -21.86 -16.93
C PHE A 445 52.44 -22.16 -15.64
N LEU A 446 52.54 -21.14 -14.78
CA LEU A 446 52.91 -21.26 -13.37
C LEU A 446 51.73 -21.87 -12.57
N SER A 447 51.97 -22.99 -11.91
CA SER A 447 51.00 -23.72 -11.07
C SER A 447 50.87 -23.08 -9.67
N LYS A 448 49.74 -23.31 -8.99
CA LYS A 448 49.51 -22.94 -7.58
C LYS A 448 50.62 -23.41 -6.63
N ALA A 449 51.35 -24.48 -6.99
CA ALA A 449 52.46 -24.99 -6.20
C ALA A 449 53.64 -23.99 -6.10
N ASN A 450 53.92 -23.22 -7.15
CA ASN A 450 55.02 -22.24 -7.16
C ASN A 450 54.73 -20.97 -6.33
N GLN A 451 53.46 -20.64 -6.10
CA GLN A 451 53.07 -19.48 -5.29
C GLN A 451 53.32 -19.75 -3.79
N VAL A 452 52.99 -20.97 -3.33
CA VAL A 452 53.27 -21.46 -1.97
C VAL A 452 54.79 -21.53 -1.71
N THR A 453 55.60 -21.88 -2.72
CA THR A 453 57.06 -21.90 -2.59
C THR A 453 57.65 -20.49 -2.44
N ARG A 454 57.12 -19.49 -3.15
CA ARG A 454 57.58 -18.09 -3.07
C ARG A 454 57.25 -17.44 -1.72
N GLU A 455 56.07 -17.72 -1.18
CA GLU A 455 55.65 -17.23 0.14
C GLU A 455 56.59 -17.74 1.23
N LYS A 456 56.90 -19.03 1.23
CA LYS A 456 57.80 -19.62 2.21
C LYS A 456 59.23 -19.06 2.13
N ILE A 457 59.75 -18.83 0.93
CA ILE A 457 61.08 -18.24 0.71
C ILE A 457 61.11 -16.77 1.16
N LEU A 458 60.01 -16.03 0.95
CA LEU A 458 59.88 -14.66 1.45
C LEU A 458 59.81 -14.63 2.97
N GLU A 459 59.06 -15.53 3.61
CA GLU A 459 59.03 -15.65 5.07
C GLU A 459 60.41 -15.95 5.66
N GLU A 460 61.16 -16.90 5.08
CA GLU A 460 62.52 -17.23 5.51
C GLU A 460 63.48 -16.04 5.42
N PHE A 461 63.34 -15.19 4.40
CA PHE A 461 64.11 -13.94 4.29
C PHE A 461 63.68 -12.90 5.34
N LEU A 462 62.37 -12.72 5.52
CA LEU A 462 61.81 -11.72 6.43
C LEU A 462 62.06 -12.06 7.91
N ASP A 463 62.24 -13.34 8.25
CA ASP A 463 62.62 -13.80 9.59
C ASP A 463 64.08 -13.47 9.96
N GLY A 464 64.92 -13.13 8.97
CA GLY A 464 66.24 -12.54 9.22
C GLY A 464 66.11 -11.13 9.79
N ASN A 465 66.71 -10.81 10.94
CA ASN A 465 66.60 -9.47 11.54
C ASN A 465 67.48 -8.37 10.89
N ASN A 466 68.25 -8.69 9.84
CA ASN A 466 69.27 -7.80 9.24
C ASN A 466 69.00 -7.52 7.75
N TRP A 467 67.81 -7.04 7.39
CA TRP A 467 67.51 -6.56 6.03
C TRP A 467 67.03 -5.10 6.05
N GLY A 468 67.53 -4.29 5.12
CA GLY A 468 67.07 -2.92 4.87
C GLY A 468 66.06 -2.83 3.72
N ILE A 469 65.64 -1.61 3.40
CA ILE A 469 64.70 -1.31 2.31
C ILE A 469 65.27 -1.76 0.95
N GLU A 470 66.56 -1.52 0.72
CA GLU A 470 67.25 -1.95 -0.52
C GLU A 470 67.35 -3.47 -0.62
N ASP A 471 67.59 -4.17 0.49
CA ASP A 471 67.61 -5.64 0.51
C ASP A 471 66.24 -6.22 0.17
N ALA A 472 65.15 -5.65 0.70
CA ALA A 472 63.78 -6.06 0.37
C ALA A 472 63.44 -5.78 -1.10
N ARG A 473 63.93 -4.68 -1.66
CA ARG A 473 63.76 -4.34 -3.08
C ARG A 473 64.51 -5.32 -3.98
N ASP A 474 65.76 -5.64 -3.65
CA ASP A 474 66.54 -6.60 -4.42
C ASP A 474 66.00 -8.02 -4.29
N PHE A 475 65.48 -8.37 -3.11
CA PHE A 475 64.88 -9.68 -2.88
C PHE A 475 63.56 -9.88 -3.67
N THR A 476 62.68 -8.88 -3.69
CA THR A 476 61.43 -8.91 -4.48
C THR A 476 61.70 -9.01 -5.98
N ARG A 477 62.73 -8.29 -6.47
CA ARG A 477 63.23 -8.42 -7.86
C ARG A 477 63.76 -9.82 -8.16
N ARG A 478 64.58 -10.39 -7.27
CA ARG A 478 65.15 -11.75 -7.43
C ARG A 478 64.07 -12.83 -7.50
N LEU A 479 63.00 -12.70 -6.73
CA LEU A 479 61.87 -13.64 -6.75
C LEU A 479 60.87 -13.37 -7.89
N ARG A 480 61.09 -12.33 -8.71
CA ARG A 480 60.18 -11.86 -9.78
C ARG A 480 58.75 -11.63 -9.25
N ILE A 481 58.65 -11.06 -8.04
CA ILE A 481 57.36 -10.67 -7.45
C ILE A 481 57.02 -9.28 -7.96
N ASP A 482 55.90 -9.17 -8.68
CA ASP A 482 55.36 -7.89 -9.12
C ASP A 482 54.44 -7.34 -8.02
N LEU A 483 54.95 -6.42 -7.20
CA LEU A 483 54.21 -5.84 -6.08
C LEU A 483 52.97 -5.06 -6.55
N HIS A 484 52.94 -4.53 -7.78
CA HIS A 484 51.74 -3.87 -8.30
C HIS A 484 50.61 -4.85 -8.62
N ARG A 485 50.94 -6.08 -9.03
CA ARG A 485 49.95 -7.15 -9.29
C ARG A 485 49.57 -7.92 -8.02
N GLU A 486 50.50 -8.05 -7.07
CA GLU A 486 50.32 -8.80 -5.83
C GLU A 486 50.63 -7.92 -4.59
N PRO A 487 49.78 -6.92 -4.26
CA PRO A 487 50.02 -5.95 -3.19
C PRO A 487 50.16 -6.58 -1.79
N ARG A 488 49.65 -7.81 -1.61
CA ARG A 488 49.77 -8.59 -0.38
C ARG A 488 51.21 -8.81 0.08
N TYR A 489 52.17 -8.94 -0.86
CA TYR A 489 53.57 -9.13 -0.52
C TYR A 489 54.21 -7.84 0.03
N SER A 490 53.82 -6.70 -0.52
CA SER A 490 54.21 -5.39 0.01
C SER A 490 53.75 -5.24 1.46
N ARG A 491 52.49 -5.64 1.74
CA ARG A 491 51.94 -5.67 3.10
C ARG A 491 52.70 -6.58 4.05
N GLN A 492 53.04 -7.79 3.62
CA GLN A 492 53.81 -8.75 4.44
C GLN A 492 55.20 -8.21 4.80
N ILE A 493 55.92 -7.61 3.83
CA ILE A 493 57.23 -7.01 4.06
C ILE A 493 57.10 -5.86 5.08
N PHE A 494 56.11 -4.99 4.89
CA PHE A 494 55.88 -3.86 5.78
C PHE A 494 55.49 -4.30 7.21
N GLU A 495 54.63 -5.31 7.38
CA GLU A 495 54.28 -5.84 8.70
C GLU A 495 55.48 -6.42 9.44
N ARG A 496 56.38 -7.10 8.73
CA ARG A 496 57.62 -7.65 9.32
C ARG A 496 58.61 -6.56 9.68
N LEU A 497 58.69 -5.48 8.90
CA LEU A 497 59.44 -4.27 9.26
C LEU A 497 58.92 -3.66 10.57
N LEU A 498 57.59 -3.58 10.73
CA LEU A 498 56.94 -3.03 11.92
C LEU A 498 57.00 -3.98 13.14
N ALA A 499 57.19 -5.28 12.94
CA ALA A 499 57.25 -6.28 14.01
C ALA A 499 58.57 -6.28 14.80
N ARG A 500 59.63 -5.63 14.29
CA ARG A 500 60.96 -5.53 14.92
C ARG A 500 60.90 -4.92 16.33
N SER A 501 61.87 -5.28 17.18
CA SER A 501 61.89 -4.96 18.62
C SER A 501 61.96 -3.46 18.94
N ASP A 502 62.65 -2.66 18.12
CA ASP A 502 62.51 -1.20 18.04
C ASP A 502 62.22 -0.88 16.57
N PRO A 503 60.96 -0.64 16.18
CA PRO A 503 60.65 -0.31 14.79
C PRO A 503 61.32 1.02 14.48
N ASP A 504 62.33 0.98 13.61
CA ASP A 504 62.89 2.20 13.07
C ASP A 504 61.83 2.86 12.18
N LEU A 505 61.06 3.76 12.79
CA LEU A 505 60.00 4.49 12.10
C LEU A 505 60.57 5.39 10.99
N ILE A 506 61.88 5.61 10.93
CA ILE A 506 62.55 6.26 9.81
C ILE A 506 62.56 5.31 8.59
N GLU A 507 62.92 4.04 8.77
CA GLU A 507 62.83 3.02 7.71
C GLU A 507 61.37 2.79 7.29
N ALA A 508 60.42 2.79 8.22
CA ALA A 508 59.01 2.66 7.88
C ALA A 508 58.50 3.84 7.05
N ILE A 509 58.91 5.08 7.36
CA ILE A 509 58.57 6.26 6.53
C ILE A 509 59.23 6.16 5.15
N ALA A 510 60.50 5.77 5.09
CA ALA A 510 61.21 5.60 3.82
C ALA A 510 60.58 4.48 2.95
N PHE A 511 60.04 3.43 3.57
CA PHE A 511 59.26 2.42 2.85
C PHE A 511 57.94 2.99 2.32
N LEU A 512 57.22 3.78 3.12
CA LEU A 512 55.95 4.40 2.69
C LEU A 512 56.13 5.45 1.58
N ASP A 513 57.27 6.13 1.55
CA ASP A 513 57.65 7.12 0.54
C ASP A 513 58.24 6.45 -0.74
N ASP A 514 58.45 5.13 -0.74
CA ASP A 514 58.99 4.36 -1.89
C ASP A 514 57.86 3.89 -2.84
N PRO A 515 57.81 4.35 -4.10
CA PRO A 515 56.73 4.03 -5.03
C PRO A 515 56.73 2.58 -5.54
N PHE A 516 57.85 1.87 -5.42
CA PHE A 516 57.98 0.48 -5.88
C PHE A 516 57.64 -0.51 -4.75
N LEU A 517 58.08 -0.23 -3.53
CA LEU A 517 57.81 -1.07 -2.38
C LEU A 517 56.41 -0.83 -1.81
N ASN A 518 55.97 0.43 -1.73
CA ASN A 518 54.64 0.77 -1.25
C ASN A 518 53.67 0.98 -2.41
N THR A 519 53.14 -0.13 -2.93
CA THR A 519 52.15 -0.10 -3.99
C THR A 519 50.75 0.31 -3.48
N ARG A 520 49.93 0.89 -4.36
CA ARG A 520 48.54 1.24 -4.08
C ARG A 520 47.73 -0.02 -3.73
N GLY A 521 46.89 0.05 -2.69
CA GLY A 521 46.04 -1.06 -2.26
C GLY A 521 46.73 -2.11 -1.38
N SER A 522 47.99 -1.88 -0.98
CA SER A 522 48.70 -2.72 0.01
C SER A 522 48.21 -2.50 1.45
N GLY A 523 47.59 -1.36 1.76
CA GLY A 523 47.13 -1.04 3.11
C GLY A 523 48.24 -0.63 4.08
N ASN A 524 49.45 -0.32 3.59
CA ASN A 524 50.60 -0.03 4.45
C ASN A 524 50.46 1.25 5.29
N TYR A 525 49.85 2.32 4.76
CA TYR A 525 49.61 3.54 5.53
C TYR A 525 48.66 3.27 6.71
N ALA A 526 47.61 2.47 6.52
CA ALA A 526 46.74 2.04 7.62
C ALA A 526 47.51 1.17 8.64
N ALA A 527 48.36 0.23 8.18
CA ALA A 527 49.23 -0.56 9.08
C ALA A 527 50.12 0.32 9.96
N ALA A 528 50.68 1.39 9.38
CA ALA A 528 51.56 2.30 10.11
C ALA A 528 50.82 2.99 11.27
N VAL A 529 49.54 3.32 11.08
CA VAL A 529 48.68 3.90 12.13
C VAL A 529 48.28 2.83 13.17
N GLU A 530 47.99 1.60 12.74
CA GLU A 530 47.64 0.48 13.63
C GLU A 530 48.72 0.18 14.68
N VAL A 531 50.00 0.39 14.35
CA VAL A 531 51.10 0.23 15.32
C VAL A 531 50.88 1.13 16.54
N PHE A 532 50.37 2.34 16.35
CA PHE A 532 50.09 3.27 17.44
C PHE A 532 48.84 2.91 18.25
N VAL A 533 47.94 2.10 17.68
CA VAL A 533 46.80 1.52 18.39
C VAL A 533 47.25 0.34 19.25
N ARG A 534 48.23 -0.45 18.80
CA ARG A 534 48.73 -1.63 19.52
C ARG A 534 49.83 -1.31 20.53
N ARG A 535 50.67 -0.31 20.27
CA ARG A 535 51.88 0.00 21.06
C ARG A 535 52.00 1.50 21.37
N LYS A 536 52.36 1.82 22.62
CA LYS A 536 52.63 3.21 23.03
C LYS A 536 53.89 3.74 22.35
N THR A 537 53.74 4.82 21.58
CA THR A 537 54.84 5.45 20.83
C THR A 537 55.02 6.92 21.23
N LYS A 538 56.27 7.41 21.26
CA LYS A 538 56.59 8.81 21.57
C LYS A 538 55.88 9.77 20.60
N ARG A 539 55.40 10.91 21.09
CA ARG A 539 54.65 11.91 20.29
C ARG A 539 55.37 12.33 19.02
N GLY A 540 56.67 12.65 19.09
CA GLY A 540 57.45 13.07 17.92
C GLY A 540 57.50 12.02 16.80
N LYS A 541 57.68 10.75 17.18
CA LYS A 541 57.67 9.61 16.24
C LYS A 541 56.29 9.41 15.58
N ARG A 542 55.19 9.52 16.36
CA ARG A 542 53.82 9.45 15.82
C ARG A 542 53.51 10.59 14.84
N THR A 543 53.89 11.81 15.20
CA THR A 543 53.70 12.99 14.34
C THR A 543 54.47 12.85 13.03
N ALA A 544 55.68 12.28 13.05
CA ALA A 544 56.46 12.08 11.83
C ALA A 544 55.76 11.15 10.81
N VAL A 545 55.20 10.03 11.28
CA VAL A 545 54.45 9.09 10.43
C VAL A 545 53.13 9.70 9.94
N LEU A 546 52.37 10.38 10.81
CA LEU A 546 51.13 11.05 10.41
C LEU A 546 51.39 12.20 9.41
N ASN A 547 52.53 12.88 9.50
CA ASN A 547 52.94 13.86 8.50
C ASN A 547 53.32 13.20 7.16
N ALA A 548 53.92 12.00 7.17
CA ALA A 548 54.18 11.24 5.95
C ALA A 548 52.87 10.81 5.27
N ILE A 549 51.89 10.37 6.07
CA ILE A 549 50.53 10.07 5.57
C ILE A 549 49.88 11.33 4.97
N ASN A 550 49.99 12.49 5.60
CA ASN A 550 49.45 13.74 5.02
C ASN A 550 50.12 14.09 3.68
N ARG A 551 51.45 13.92 3.54
CA ARG A 551 52.14 14.11 2.25
C ARG A 551 51.63 13.12 1.19
N ALA A 552 51.43 11.86 1.58
CA ALA A 552 50.89 10.85 0.68
C ALA A 552 49.44 11.14 0.26
N LEU A 553 48.62 11.74 1.13
CA LEU A 553 47.29 12.25 0.79
C LEU A 553 47.35 13.43 -0.19
N GLU A 554 48.25 14.39 0.03
CA GLU A 554 48.48 15.51 -0.92
C GLU A 554 48.87 15.00 -2.31
N LEU A 555 49.63 13.90 -2.38
CA LEU A 555 50.07 13.28 -3.62
C LEU A 555 49.04 12.28 -4.22
N GLY A 556 47.94 11.98 -3.53
CA GLY A 556 46.92 11.02 -4.00
C GLY A 556 47.39 9.55 -4.02
N LEU A 557 48.35 9.18 -3.17
CA LEU A 557 48.94 7.84 -3.12
C LEU A 557 48.13 6.84 -2.30
N ILE A 558 47.25 7.32 -1.41
CA ILE A 558 46.44 6.49 -0.51
C ILE A 558 45.09 6.14 -1.17
N SER A 559 44.69 4.88 -1.07
CA SER A 559 43.38 4.40 -1.56
C SER A 559 42.22 4.84 -0.66
N THR A 560 41.00 4.96 -1.20
CA THR A 560 39.80 5.39 -0.44
C THR A 560 39.48 4.44 0.73
N ASP A 561 39.59 3.12 0.52
CA ASP A 561 39.44 2.12 1.58
C ASP A 561 40.42 2.33 2.74
N GLU A 562 41.66 2.68 2.41
CA GLU A 562 42.72 2.90 3.38
C GLU A 562 42.56 4.23 4.15
N ILE A 563 42.04 5.27 3.50
CA ILE A 563 41.65 6.53 4.16
C ILE A 563 40.59 6.25 5.25
N CYS A 564 39.59 5.42 4.95
CA CYS A 564 38.56 5.02 5.91
C CYS A 564 39.16 4.29 7.13
N LEU A 565 40.07 3.34 6.89
CA LEU A 565 40.78 2.63 7.96
C LEU A 565 41.64 3.57 8.82
N ILE A 566 42.29 4.57 8.22
CA ILE A 566 43.08 5.56 8.96
C ILE A 566 42.17 6.42 9.86
N ILE A 567 41.06 6.93 9.33
CA ILE A 567 40.10 7.76 10.08
C ILE A 567 39.57 6.99 11.30
N THR A 568 39.19 5.72 11.12
CA THR A 568 38.67 4.86 12.20
C THR A 568 39.73 4.43 13.21
N ALA A 569 41.01 4.36 12.81
CA ALA A 569 42.12 3.99 13.70
C ALA A 569 42.64 5.16 14.56
N LEU A 570 42.62 6.39 14.05
CA LEU A 570 43.11 7.59 14.75
C LEU A 570 42.59 7.78 16.19
N PRO A 571 41.27 7.68 16.49
CA PRO A 571 40.78 7.85 17.86
C PRO A 571 41.31 6.79 18.83
N ASN A 572 41.72 5.62 18.32
CA ASN A 572 42.16 4.47 19.11
C ASN A 572 43.67 4.47 19.41
N ILE A 573 44.41 5.47 18.93
CA ILE A 573 45.85 5.59 19.17
C ILE A 573 46.15 5.71 20.67
N LEU A 574 47.03 4.85 21.20
CA LEU A 574 47.42 4.84 22.62
C LEU A 574 48.36 6.01 22.96
N VAL A 575 47.96 6.87 23.89
CA VAL A 575 48.76 8.00 24.39
C VAL A 575 49.34 7.69 25.77
N GLU A 576 48.52 7.18 26.68
CA GLU A 576 48.89 6.75 28.04
C GLU A 576 48.33 5.36 28.35
N ARG A 577 48.71 4.77 29.52
CA ARG A 577 48.12 3.49 29.96
C ARG A 577 46.59 3.64 30.02
N ASN A 578 45.89 2.85 29.21
CA ASN A 578 44.43 2.84 29.06
C ASN A 578 43.78 4.15 28.61
N LYS A 579 44.52 5.08 27.97
CA LYS A 579 43.94 6.29 27.40
C LYS A 579 44.31 6.44 25.93
N THR A 580 43.27 6.60 25.10
CA THR A 580 43.42 6.77 23.66
C THR A 580 43.38 8.26 23.28
N LEU A 581 43.83 8.57 22.07
CA LEU A 581 43.82 9.92 21.53
C LEU A 581 42.39 10.49 21.53
N GLY A 582 41.40 9.66 21.22
CA GLY A 582 39.99 10.02 21.19
C GLY A 582 39.30 10.21 22.54
N SER A 583 39.92 9.82 23.66
CA SER A 583 39.40 10.04 25.02
C SER A 583 40.22 11.05 25.84
N TRP A 584 41.50 11.24 25.49
CA TRP A 584 42.45 12.04 26.26
C TRP A 584 42.71 13.43 25.68
N ASP A 585 42.82 13.56 24.35
CA ASP A 585 43.19 14.81 23.69
C ASP A 585 42.39 15.02 22.40
N HIS A 586 41.11 15.38 22.59
CA HIS A 586 40.19 15.69 21.49
C HIS A 586 40.71 16.82 20.59
N LYS A 587 41.48 17.78 21.13
CA LYS A 587 42.06 18.88 20.36
C LYS A 587 43.16 18.39 19.42
N ALA A 588 44.01 17.49 19.88
CA ALA A 588 45.01 16.86 19.01
C ALA A 588 44.38 15.98 17.93
N LEU A 589 43.34 15.21 18.25
CA LEU A 589 42.60 14.42 17.26
C LEU A 589 41.99 15.31 16.16
N LEU A 590 41.30 16.39 16.54
CA LEU A 590 40.74 17.36 15.59
C LEU A 590 41.83 18.03 14.74
N LYS A 591 43.01 18.29 15.31
CA LYS A 591 44.15 18.82 14.55
C LYS A 591 44.62 17.84 13.46
N HIS A 592 44.65 16.55 13.76
CA HIS A 592 45.01 15.52 12.78
C HIS A 592 43.94 15.38 11.68
N TYR A 593 42.66 15.35 12.04
CA TYR A 593 41.58 15.36 11.04
C TYR A 593 41.62 16.61 10.15
N ARG A 594 41.83 17.81 10.70
CA ARG A 594 41.97 19.03 9.89
C ARG A 594 43.18 19.00 8.97
N ALA A 595 44.29 18.41 9.41
CA ALA A 595 45.48 18.26 8.57
C ALA A 595 45.23 17.30 7.40
N MET A 596 44.56 16.17 7.66
CA MET A 596 44.16 15.22 6.60
C MET A 596 43.16 15.86 5.63
N TRP A 597 42.15 16.57 6.14
CA TRP A 597 41.18 17.29 5.33
C TRP A 597 41.87 18.29 4.40
N LYS A 598 42.76 19.14 4.94
CA LYS A 598 43.54 20.07 4.15
C LYS A 598 44.43 19.37 3.11
N ALA A 599 45.06 18.25 3.47
CA ALA A 599 45.90 17.47 2.57
C ALA A 599 45.12 16.95 1.35
N ILE A 600 43.90 16.44 1.56
CA ILE A 600 43.00 16.01 0.48
C ILE A 600 42.62 17.21 -0.41
N GLY A 601 42.28 18.36 0.18
CA GLY A 601 41.97 19.57 -0.59
C GLY A 601 43.14 20.14 -1.40
N CYS A 602 44.38 19.82 -1.04
CA CYS A 602 45.57 20.18 -1.80
C CYS A 602 45.93 19.13 -2.87
N CYS A 603 45.24 17.99 -2.91
CA CYS A 603 45.50 16.94 -3.89
C CYS A 603 44.87 17.27 -5.25
N HIS A 604 45.64 17.10 -6.32
CA HIS A 604 45.15 17.27 -7.70
C HIS A 604 44.48 16.01 -8.27
N ILE A 605 44.59 14.87 -7.59
CA ILE A 605 44.12 13.55 -8.06
C ILE A 605 42.84 13.11 -7.33
N LEU A 606 42.73 13.36 -6.03
CA LEU A 606 41.59 12.99 -5.19
C LEU A 606 41.07 14.25 -4.47
N GLY A 607 39.99 14.84 -4.99
CA GLY A 607 39.35 16.02 -4.39
C GLY A 607 38.28 15.66 -3.36
N TYR A 608 37.67 16.68 -2.73
CA TYR A 608 36.59 16.48 -1.75
C TYR A 608 35.37 15.77 -2.33
N HIS A 609 35.03 16.03 -3.60
CA HIS A 609 33.89 15.43 -4.29
C HIS A 609 34.10 13.95 -4.66
N ASP A 610 35.36 13.47 -4.64
CA ASP A 610 35.73 12.09 -4.97
C ASP A 610 35.72 11.16 -3.74
N LEU A 611 35.36 11.68 -2.56
CA LEU A 611 35.31 10.89 -1.33
C LEU A 611 34.06 10.03 -1.26
N ASP A 612 34.26 8.72 -1.12
CA ASP A 612 33.18 7.75 -0.99
C ASP A 612 32.34 7.97 0.27
N LYS A 613 31.06 7.61 0.19
CA LYS A 613 30.10 7.72 1.31
C LYS A 613 30.59 7.06 2.60
N SER A 614 31.26 5.91 2.52
CA SER A 614 31.79 5.20 3.70
C SER A 614 32.83 6.01 4.48
N ILE A 615 33.65 6.80 3.78
CA ILE A 615 34.65 7.70 4.37
C ILE A 615 33.93 8.83 5.09
N LEU A 616 32.97 9.48 4.42
CA LEU A 616 32.18 10.57 4.98
C LEU A 616 31.40 10.12 6.22
N ASP A 617 30.78 8.93 6.16
CA ASP A 617 30.03 8.35 7.26
C ASP A 617 30.92 8.12 8.50
N ALA A 618 32.11 7.53 8.29
CA ALA A 618 33.07 7.30 9.37
C ALA A 618 33.59 8.62 9.96
N TRP A 619 33.89 9.60 9.11
CA TRP A 619 34.47 10.87 9.53
C TRP A 619 33.47 11.74 10.28
N LEU A 620 32.26 11.91 9.72
CA LEU A 620 31.19 12.70 10.34
C LEU A 620 30.70 12.07 11.64
N GLY A 621 30.67 10.73 11.74
CA GLY A 621 30.39 10.02 12.97
C GLY A 621 31.36 10.39 14.10
N GLU A 622 32.66 10.43 13.80
CA GLU A 622 33.67 10.87 14.77
C GLU A 622 33.56 12.36 15.11
N LEU A 623 33.27 13.22 14.14
CA LEU A 623 33.11 14.67 14.40
C LEU A 623 31.90 14.96 15.29
N LEU A 624 30.78 14.24 15.11
CA LEU A 624 29.62 14.32 16.01
C LEU A 624 29.97 13.84 17.42
N ARG A 625 30.68 12.72 17.55
CA ARG A 625 31.16 12.23 18.87
C ARG A 625 32.03 13.26 19.58
N LEU A 626 32.85 13.99 18.83
CA LEU A 626 33.69 15.08 19.32
C LEU A 626 32.95 16.41 19.51
N ARG A 627 31.66 16.48 19.19
CA ARG A 627 30.82 17.70 19.20
C ARG A 627 31.43 18.85 18.38
N SER A 628 32.12 18.53 17.28
CA SER A 628 32.77 19.53 16.41
C SER A 628 31.85 19.95 15.26
N PHE A 629 30.73 20.61 15.62
CA PHE A 629 29.66 20.90 14.67
C PHE A 629 30.08 21.77 13.48
N ARG A 630 30.94 22.78 13.68
CA ARG A 630 31.43 23.65 12.59
C ARG A 630 32.29 22.90 11.57
N PHE A 631 33.10 21.95 12.01
CA PHE A 631 33.95 21.20 11.07
C PHE A 631 33.13 20.15 10.33
N ALA A 632 32.14 19.55 10.98
CA ALA A 632 31.17 18.68 10.32
C ALA A 632 30.33 19.45 9.28
N GLU A 633 29.93 20.69 9.59
CA GLU A 633 29.25 21.60 8.65
C GLU A 633 30.10 21.87 7.40
N GLU A 634 31.37 22.26 7.57
CA GLU A 634 32.32 22.45 6.47
C GLU A 634 32.44 21.19 5.59
N LEU A 635 32.58 20.02 6.21
CA LEU A 635 32.73 18.76 5.48
C LEU A 635 31.46 18.41 4.69
N ILE A 636 30.27 18.62 5.27
CA ILE A 636 29.00 18.39 4.58
C ILE A 636 28.85 19.33 3.38
N ILE A 637 29.17 20.62 3.53
CA ILE A 637 29.02 21.62 2.47
C ILE A 637 29.96 21.34 1.30
N GLU A 638 31.24 21.05 1.59
CA GLU A 638 32.27 20.86 0.55
C GLU A 638 32.17 19.49 -0.16
N THR A 639 31.53 18.49 0.47
CA THR A 639 31.33 17.15 -0.12
C THR A 639 29.94 16.98 -0.71
N HIS A 640 29.11 18.02 -0.67
CA HIS A 640 27.74 17.95 -1.12
C HIS A 640 27.65 17.78 -2.64
N ASN A 641 27.12 16.65 -3.09
CA ASN A 641 26.80 16.40 -4.50
C ASN A 641 25.29 16.57 -4.73
N ALA A 642 24.93 17.33 -5.77
CA ALA A 642 23.54 17.69 -6.11
C ALA A 642 22.59 16.50 -6.30
N ASP A 643 23.10 15.30 -6.56
CA ASP A 643 22.31 14.08 -6.78
C ASP A 643 22.20 13.15 -5.54
N SER A 644 22.72 13.55 -4.36
CA SER A 644 22.82 12.66 -3.18
C SER A 644 21.93 13.07 -2.00
N ARG A 645 20.93 12.23 -1.64
CA ARG A 645 20.15 12.37 -0.40
C ARG A 645 20.94 11.90 0.82
N SER A 646 21.86 12.74 1.31
CA SER A 646 22.65 12.47 2.52
C SER A 646 21.82 12.67 3.79
N GLN A 647 21.94 11.77 4.77
CA GLN A 647 21.26 11.89 6.07
C GLN A 647 21.98 12.85 7.02
N TRP A 648 23.27 13.14 6.77
CA TRP A 648 24.13 13.89 7.68
C TRP A 648 23.70 15.32 7.97
N PRO A 649 23.19 16.13 7.01
CA PRO A 649 22.65 17.45 7.33
C PRO A 649 21.59 17.37 8.45
N SER A 650 20.68 16.40 8.36
CA SER A 650 19.62 16.21 9.34
C SER A 650 20.14 15.71 10.69
N THR A 651 21.09 14.76 10.68
CA THR A 651 21.72 14.24 11.90
C THR A 651 22.52 15.32 12.63
N LEU A 652 23.21 16.19 11.89
CA LEU A 652 23.99 17.28 12.46
C LEU A 652 23.11 18.31 13.16
N VAL A 653 22.02 18.74 12.51
CA VAL A 653 21.05 19.67 13.09
C VAL A 653 20.37 19.07 14.31
N GLN A 654 20.00 17.78 14.26
CA GLN A 654 19.41 17.09 15.40
C GLN A 654 20.38 17.04 16.60
N ALA A 655 21.62 16.59 16.41
CA ALA A 655 22.62 16.51 17.47
C ALA A 655 22.95 17.90 18.06
N TRP A 656 22.91 18.94 17.24
CA TRP A 656 23.06 20.32 17.69
C TRP A 656 21.88 20.76 18.57
N LEU A 657 20.62 20.52 18.15
CA LEU A 657 19.42 20.84 18.93
C LEU A 657 19.39 20.14 20.31
N GLU A 658 19.82 18.88 20.35
CA GLU A 658 19.87 18.07 21.58
C GLU A 658 20.96 18.53 22.56
N THR A 659 22.01 19.21 22.08
CA THR A 659 23.14 19.66 22.90
C THR A 659 23.05 21.11 23.36
N MET A 660 22.07 21.88 22.87
CA MET A 660 21.83 23.24 23.35
C MET A 660 21.24 23.22 24.78
N GLU A 661 22.00 23.73 25.75
CA GLU A 661 21.50 24.04 27.08
C GLU A 661 20.51 25.22 27.00
N ALA A 662 19.47 25.21 27.84
CA ALA A 662 18.38 26.18 27.82
C ALA A 662 18.83 27.64 28.09
N ASP A 663 20.03 27.85 28.62
CA ASP A 663 20.48 29.14 29.15
C ASP A 663 21.45 29.91 28.21
N LEU A 664 21.80 29.36 27.04
CA LEU A 664 22.66 30.02 26.04
C LEU A 664 21.85 30.49 24.81
N GLU A 665 20.90 31.40 25.03
CA GLU A 665 20.11 32.07 23.97
C GLU A 665 20.93 33.06 23.11
N THR A 666 22.24 33.16 23.30
CA THR A 666 23.09 34.19 22.68
C THR A 666 24.07 33.64 21.65
N SER A 667 23.59 32.85 20.69
CA SER A 667 24.04 32.90 19.27
C SER A 667 23.24 31.89 18.42
N LEU A 668 22.13 32.32 17.83
CA LEU A 668 21.45 31.55 16.78
C LEU A 668 21.94 32.00 15.40
N PRO A 669 22.85 31.24 14.76
CA PRO A 669 22.89 31.19 13.28
C PRO A 669 23.44 29.85 12.72
N PHE A 670 23.14 28.68 13.31
CA PHE A 670 23.75 27.42 12.83
C PHE A 670 23.02 26.78 11.63
N PRO A 671 21.68 26.67 11.58
CA PRO A 671 21.03 26.04 10.43
C PRO A 671 20.93 26.95 9.19
N ASP A 672 20.95 28.28 9.33
CA ASP A 672 20.76 29.17 8.18
C ASP A 672 21.92 29.09 7.18
N LYS A 673 23.14 28.93 7.70
CA LYS A 673 24.34 28.78 6.85
C LYS A 673 24.35 27.44 6.12
N ILE A 674 23.95 26.35 6.78
CA ILE A 674 23.83 25.04 6.13
C ILE A 674 22.71 25.06 5.08
N PHE A 675 21.55 25.66 5.37
CA PHE A 675 20.42 25.71 4.42
C PHE A 675 20.64 26.65 3.24
N SER A 676 21.44 27.71 3.40
CA SER A 676 21.74 28.64 2.30
C SER A 676 22.79 28.10 1.32
N GLN A 677 23.61 27.13 1.74
CA GLN A 677 24.70 26.55 0.93
C GLN A 677 24.36 25.15 0.37
N LEU A 678 23.39 24.46 0.96
CA LEU A 678 22.81 23.24 0.39
C LEU A 678 21.90 23.55 -0.80
N ASP A 679 21.70 22.57 -1.68
CA ASP A 679 20.67 22.67 -2.71
C ASP A 679 19.26 22.69 -2.07
N VAL A 680 18.29 23.17 -2.86
CA VAL A 680 16.92 23.42 -2.39
C VAL A 680 16.21 22.14 -1.91
N ASP A 681 16.48 21.00 -2.56
CA ASP A 681 15.84 19.73 -2.25
C ASP A 681 16.49 19.06 -1.03
N SER A 682 17.81 19.13 -0.89
CA SER A 682 18.52 18.66 0.31
C SER A 682 18.21 19.50 1.55
N ALA A 683 18.06 20.81 1.40
CA ALA A 683 17.61 21.68 2.49
C ALA A 683 16.18 21.34 2.93
N ALA A 684 15.26 21.09 1.97
CA ALA A 684 13.89 20.67 2.27
C ALA A 684 13.84 19.28 2.94
N ASP A 685 14.58 18.29 2.41
CA ASP A 685 14.69 16.94 2.97
C ASP A 685 15.25 16.99 4.40
N CYS A 686 16.28 17.80 4.66
CA CYS A 686 16.84 18.00 5.99
C CYS A 686 15.79 18.53 6.98
N VAL A 687 15.05 19.59 6.60
CA VAL A 687 14.00 20.18 7.45
C VAL A 687 12.90 19.16 7.77
N ILE A 688 12.51 18.35 6.79
CA ILE A 688 11.52 17.28 6.97
C ILE A 688 12.06 16.21 7.94
N ARG A 689 13.26 15.66 7.68
CA ARG A 689 13.86 14.58 8.48
C ARG A 689 14.10 14.98 9.93
N VAL A 690 14.61 16.18 10.19
CA VAL A 690 14.80 16.70 11.55
C VAL A 690 13.47 16.70 12.29
N THR A 691 12.42 17.20 11.64
CA THR A 691 11.09 17.29 12.27
C THR A 691 10.48 15.92 12.53
N GLU A 692 10.59 14.98 11.59
CA GLU A 692 10.14 13.59 11.74
C GLU A 692 10.90 12.88 12.86
N ALA A 693 12.22 13.07 12.95
CA ALA A 693 13.06 12.52 14.02
C ALA A 693 12.69 13.07 15.39
N LEU A 694 12.49 14.39 15.52
CA LEU A 694 12.06 15.02 16.77
C LEU A 694 10.65 14.58 17.17
N ALA A 695 9.72 14.47 16.22
CA ALA A 695 8.36 14.01 16.48
C ALA A 695 8.33 12.54 16.91
N SER A 696 9.23 11.72 16.38
CA SER A 696 9.41 10.29 16.70
C SER A 696 10.30 10.00 17.91
N SER A 697 10.94 11.01 18.50
CA SER A 697 11.89 10.83 19.59
C SER A 697 11.20 10.20 20.81
N SER A 698 11.83 9.18 21.40
CA SER A 698 11.38 8.51 22.62
C SER A 698 11.65 9.31 23.91
N ALA A 699 12.12 10.56 23.78
CA ALA A 699 12.25 11.48 24.91
C ALA A 699 10.89 11.72 25.59
N ASP A 700 10.90 12.13 26.86
CA ASP A 700 9.67 12.48 27.56
C ASP A 700 8.91 13.60 26.81
N ARG A 701 7.59 13.62 27.00
CA ARG A 701 6.69 14.55 26.29
C ARG A 701 7.10 16.01 26.44
N VAL A 702 7.64 16.39 27.60
CA VAL A 702 8.04 17.78 27.89
C VAL A 702 9.30 18.14 27.11
N SER A 703 10.36 17.33 27.18
CA SER A 703 11.59 17.58 26.43
C SER A 703 11.38 17.51 24.91
N ARG A 704 10.54 16.58 24.42
CA ARG A 704 10.19 16.51 22.98
C ARG A 704 9.51 17.80 22.50
N ASN A 705 8.55 18.30 23.26
CA ASN A 705 7.88 19.56 22.93
C ASN A 705 8.83 20.76 23.01
N GLN A 706 9.72 20.82 24.01
CA GLN A 706 10.75 21.86 24.09
C GLN A 706 11.67 21.86 22.86
N LEU A 707 12.11 20.70 22.39
CA LEU A 707 12.94 20.58 21.19
C LEU A 707 12.18 21.02 19.93
N LEU A 708 10.91 20.62 19.78
CA LEU A 708 10.06 21.05 18.66
C LEU A 708 9.77 22.56 18.69
N GLU A 709 9.62 23.17 19.87
CA GLU A 709 9.48 24.62 20.00
C GLU A 709 10.76 25.36 19.62
N ARG A 710 11.93 24.91 20.11
CA ARG A 710 13.23 25.46 19.69
C ARG A 710 13.42 25.34 18.18
N TRP A 711 13.09 24.19 17.61
CA TRP A 711 13.16 23.96 16.17
C TRP A 711 12.24 24.91 15.39
N ARG A 712 11.01 25.10 15.87
CA ARG A 712 10.04 26.05 15.30
C ARG A 712 10.58 27.48 15.31
N ASP A 713 11.24 27.89 16.39
CA ASP A 713 11.79 29.23 16.54
C ASP A 713 13.00 29.44 15.61
N CYS A 714 13.85 28.41 15.44
CA CYS A 714 14.93 28.41 14.46
C CYS A 714 14.39 28.62 13.03
N LEU A 715 13.42 27.80 12.62
CA LEU A 715 12.83 27.87 11.28
C LEU A 715 12.06 29.16 11.00
N SER A 716 11.49 29.79 12.03
CA SER A 716 10.74 31.04 11.88
C SER A 716 11.65 32.23 11.57
N ASN A 717 12.93 32.15 11.93
CA ASN A 717 13.94 33.18 11.73
C ASN A 717 14.80 32.95 10.46
N ALA A 718 14.67 31.80 9.80
CA ALA A 718 15.47 31.45 8.64
C ALA A 718 15.11 32.29 7.39
N GLU A 719 16.11 32.86 6.70
CA GLU A 719 15.88 33.70 5.50
C GLU A 719 15.55 32.89 4.23
N VAL A 720 15.82 31.57 4.25
CA VAL A 720 15.78 30.67 3.07
C VAL A 720 14.35 30.13 2.76
N ILE A 721 13.32 30.68 3.40
CA ILE A 721 11.92 30.20 3.33
C ILE A 721 11.39 30.10 1.89
N SER A 722 11.71 31.08 1.02
CA SER A 722 11.10 31.18 -0.31
C SER A 722 11.62 30.15 -1.32
N THR A 723 12.83 29.62 -1.12
CA THR A 723 13.45 28.61 -1.96
C THR A 723 13.04 27.21 -1.47
N VAL A 724 13.21 26.92 -0.18
CA VAL A 724 12.89 25.61 0.43
C VAL A 724 11.41 25.25 0.25
N ALA A 725 10.49 26.22 0.39
CA ALA A 725 9.05 25.96 0.22
C ALA A 725 8.63 25.57 -1.20
N LYS A 726 9.49 25.77 -2.23
CA LYS A 726 9.20 25.43 -3.63
C LYS A 726 9.69 24.04 -4.05
N SER A 727 10.47 23.36 -3.19
CA SER A 727 10.98 22.01 -3.45
C SER A 727 9.85 21.02 -3.76
N GLN A 728 10.12 20.00 -4.58
CA GLN A 728 9.17 18.90 -4.80
C GLN A 728 9.23 17.85 -3.68
N VAL A 729 10.28 17.84 -2.86
CA VAL A 729 10.49 16.86 -1.77
C VAL A 729 9.36 16.89 -0.72
N TRP A 730 8.63 18.01 -0.59
CA TRP A 730 7.43 18.10 0.25
C TRP A 730 6.36 17.06 -0.12
N PHE A 731 6.38 16.52 -1.34
CA PHE A 731 5.44 15.51 -1.82
C PHE A 731 6.04 14.11 -1.94
N ASP A 732 7.32 13.95 -1.62
CA ASP A 732 8.01 12.65 -1.66
C ASP A 732 7.73 11.90 -0.36
N PHE A 733 6.77 10.99 -0.36
CA PHE A 733 6.50 10.12 0.79
C PHE A 733 7.23 8.80 0.59
N PRO A 734 8.10 8.37 1.52
CA PRO A 734 8.74 7.07 1.43
C PRO A 734 7.67 5.98 1.40
N LEU A 735 7.67 5.17 0.33
CA LEU A 735 6.91 3.92 0.29
C LEU A 735 7.34 3.06 1.50
N PRO A 736 6.44 2.29 2.14
CA PRO A 736 6.83 1.29 3.11
C PRO A 736 7.63 0.19 2.41
N CYS A 737 8.92 0.46 2.17
CA CYS A 737 9.88 -0.49 1.67
C CYS A 737 10.14 -1.52 2.78
N VAL A 738 10.11 -2.80 2.40
CA VAL A 738 10.48 -3.96 3.20
C VAL A 738 11.75 -3.64 4.01
N GLN A 739 11.57 -3.25 5.27
CA GLN A 739 12.69 -3.03 6.18
C GLN A 739 13.17 -4.41 6.63
N THR A 740 14.14 -4.95 5.90
CA THR A 740 15.09 -5.91 6.46
C THR A 740 15.59 -5.38 7.80
N GLN A 741 15.49 -6.21 8.82
CA GLN A 741 15.93 -6.00 10.20
C GLN A 741 17.23 -5.18 10.29
N ILE A 742 17.12 -3.87 10.43
CA ILE A 742 18.20 -3.01 10.91
C ILE A 742 17.69 -2.45 12.24
N LYS A 743 18.39 -2.81 13.33
CA LYS A 743 17.95 -2.64 14.73
C LYS A 743 17.74 -1.19 15.21
N HIS A 744 17.80 -0.17 14.37
CA HIS A 744 17.63 1.24 14.78
C HIS A 744 17.05 2.15 13.67
N ALA A 745 15.97 1.78 13.00
CA ALA A 745 15.21 2.72 12.17
C ALA A 745 14.04 3.32 12.97
N PRO A 746 13.85 4.65 13.01
CA PRO A 746 12.72 5.27 13.68
C PRO A 746 11.42 4.84 12.99
N LEU A 747 10.40 4.56 13.81
CA LEU A 747 9.06 4.14 13.41
C LEU A 747 8.54 5.02 12.25
N SER A 748 8.47 4.46 11.04
CA SER A 748 7.93 5.15 9.87
C SER A 748 6.50 5.60 10.16
N HIS A 749 6.31 6.90 10.39
CA HIS A 749 4.99 7.50 10.54
C HIS A 749 4.08 7.11 9.36
N SER A 750 2.77 6.92 9.61
CA SER A 750 1.81 6.76 8.53
C SER A 750 1.86 7.97 7.58
N THR A 751 1.51 7.78 6.31
CA THR A 751 1.49 8.87 5.30
C THR A 751 0.66 10.07 5.79
N GLN A 752 -0.44 9.82 6.50
CA GLN A 752 -1.28 10.85 7.13
C GLN A 752 -0.49 11.72 8.14
N ARG A 753 0.29 11.09 9.03
CA ARG A 753 1.12 11.78 10.02
C ARG A 753 2.25 12.55 9.37
N GLN A 754 2.90 11.98 8.35
CA GLN A 754 3.94 12.68 7.58
C GLN A 754 3.38 13.95 6.90
N ILE A 755 2.19 13.88 6.32
CA ILE A 755 1.53 15.07 5.74
C ILE A 755 1.29 16.15 6.81
N ILE A 756 0.85 15.77 8.01
CA ILE A 756 0.61 16.73 9.10
C ILE A 756 1.90 17.38 9.57
N LEU A 757 3.00 16.63 9.69
CA LEU A 757 4.32 17.18 10.02
C LEU A 757 4.79 18.19 8.96
N ARG A 758 4.59 17.88 7.68
CA ARG A 758 4.93 18.78 6.57
C ARG A 758 4.04 20.04 6.55
N LEU A 759 2.75 19.90 6.85
CA LEU A 759 1.84 21.04 7.01
C LEU A 759 2.26 21.92 8.20
N TRP A 760 2.68 21.33 9.31
CA TRP A 760 3.24 22.03 10.46
C TRP A 760 4.51 22.79 10.10
N LEU A 761 5.43 22.18 9.34
CA LEU A 761 6.65 22.83 8.87
C LEU A 761 6.37 24.02 7.94
N LEU A 762 5.60 23.80 6.87
CA LEU A 762 5.27 24.86 5.92
C LEU A 762 4.52 26.01 6.57
N ARG A 763 3.70 25.70 7.59
CA ARG A 763 3.02 26.72 8.39
C ARG A 763 4.01 27.52 9.25
N THR A 764 4.99 26.86 9.86
CA THR A 764 6.08 27.47 10.63
C THR A 764 6.93 28.40 9.75
N LEU A 765 7.42 27.90 8.61
CA LEU A 765 8.17 28.69 7.63
C LEU A 765 7.38 29.92 7.16
N GLY A 766 6.05 29.80 7.03
CA GLY A 766 5.18 30.90 6.65
C GLY A 766 4.86 31.92 7.76
N ARG A 767 5.32 31.76 9.02
CA ARG A 767 4.94 32.66 10.14
C ARG A 767 5.52 34.06 10.02
N SER A 768 6.74 34.21 9.52
CA SER A 768 7.41 35.50 9.30
C SER A 768 6.64 36.42 8.33
N THR A 769 5.82 35.84 7.44
CA THR A 769 5.01 36.58 6.44
C THR A 769 3.69 37.17 6.97
N GLY A 770 3.43 37.08 8.29
CA GLY A 770 2.29 37.70 8.97
C GLY A 770 1.08 36.78 9.20
N PRO A 771 -0.05 37.29 9.70
CA PRO A 771 -1.19 36.48 10.12
C PRO A 771 -2.01 35.93 8.94
N MET A 772 -2.56 34.74 9.11
CA MET A 772 -3.22 33.94 8.05
C MET A 772 -4.38 34.62 7.31
N TYR A 773 -5.02 35.62 7.90
CA TYR A 773 -6.13 36.35 7.29
C TYR A 773 -5.68 37.46 6.32
N ASN A 774 -4.37 37.69 6.20
CA ASN A 774 -3.82 38.58 5.20
C ASN A 774 -3.90 37.91 3.82
N GLN A 775 -4.62 38.52 2.87
CA GLN A 775 -4.97 37.92 1.57
C GLN A 775 -3.82 37.85 0.55
N LYS A 776 -2.60 38.32 0.91
CA LYS A 776 -1.44 38.22 0.02
C LYS A 776 -0.99 36.76 -0.08
N ALA A 777 -0.88 36.26 -1.31
CA ALA A 777 -0.43 34.90 -1.58
C ALA A 777 0.98 34.67 -1.03
N ARG A 778 1.15 33.60 -0.23
CA ARG A 778 2.44 33.19 0.31
C ARG A 778 3.05 32.10 -0.55
N VAL A 779 4.37 32.03 -0.57
CA VAL A 779 5.10 30.95 -1.27
C VAL A 779 4.69 29.56 -0.73
N THR A 780 4.40 29.46 0.57
CA THR A 780 3.97 28.21 1.23
C THR A 780 2.51 27.84 0.96
N ASP A 781 1.68 28.71 0.39
CA ASP A 781 0.25 28.44 0.22
C ASP A 781 -0.04 27.32 -0.78
N ARG A 782 0.69 27.30 -1.90
CA ARG A 782 0.54 26.27 -2.94
C ARG A 782 0.91 24.88 -2.43
N PRO A 783 2.07 24.66 -1.77
CA PRO A 783 2.38 23.34 -1.23
C PRO A 783 1.44 22.92 -0.10
N ILE A 784 1.01 23.85 0.76
CA ILE A 784 -0.01 23.58 1.79
C ILE A 784 -1.32 23.09 1.18
N TYR A 785 -1.83 23.78 0.14
CA TYR A 785 -3.07 23.37 -0.54
C TYR A 785 -2.95 21.97 -1.16
N SER A 786 -1.81 21.71 -1.79
CA SER A 786 -1.52 20.42 -2.42
C SER A 786 -1.46 19.29 -1.39
N LEU A 787 -0.80 19.51 -0.25
CA LEU A 787 -0.76 18.55 0.87
C LEU A 787 -2.13 18.32 1.52
N LEU A 788 -2.97 19.35 1.67
CA LEU A 788 -4.32 19.19 2.19
C LEU A 788 -5.22 18.38 1.23
N ASN A 789 -5.03 18.52 -0.09
CA ASN A 789 -5.72 17.68 -1.07
C ASN A 789 -5.21 16.24 -1.07
N LEU A 790 -3.90 16.05 -0.91
CA LEU A 790 -3.31 14.73 -0.78
C LEU A 790 -3.83 14.03 0.49
N TYR A 791 -3.90 14.74 1.62
CA TYR A 791 -4.45 14.21 2.86
C TYR A 791 -5.91 13.77 2.70
N GLU A 792 -6.73 14.58 2.00
CA GLU A 792 -8.12 14.22 1.69
C GLU A 792 -8.20 12.97 0.80
N THR A 793 -7.33 12.87 -0.20
CA THR A 793 -7.26 11.70 -1.08
C THR A 793 -6.91 10.44 -0.27
N VAL A 794 -5.92 10.54 0.64
CA VAL A 794 -5.52 9.42 1.51
C VAL A 794 -6.65 9.00 2.45
N ILE A 795 -7.45 9.95 2.97
CA ILE A 795 -8.59 9.66 3.85
C ILE A 795 -9.75 8.98 3.12
N GLN A 796 -10.00 9.33 1.85
CA GLN A 796 -11.08 8.72 1.06
C GLN A 796 -10.93 7.19 0.96
N TYR A 797 -9.69 6.69 0.92
CA TYR A 797 -9.40 5.25 0.95
C TYR A 797 -9.65 4.60 2.32
N THR A 798 -9.64 5.35 3.42
CA THR A 798 -9.80 4.82 4.79
C THR A 798 -11.20 5.06 5.38
N SER A 799 -12.20 5.41 4.56
CA SER A 799 -13.58 5.74 4.96
C SER A 799 -13.69 6.85 6.03
N GLY A 800 -12.67 7.68 6.15
CA GLY A 800 -12.55 8.67 7.21
C GLY A 800 -13.20 10.02 6.87
N ALA A 801 -13.41 10.86 7.88
CA ALA A 801 -13.89 12.22 7.71
C ALA A 801 -12.73 13.21 7.90
N PHE A 802 -12.53 14.10 6.93
CA PHE A 802 -11.36 14.98 6.87
C PHE A 802 -11.01 15.69 8.19
N PHE A 803 -11.89 16.55 8.73
CA PHE A 803 -11.58 17.33 9.93
C PHE A 803 -11.47 16.49 11.22
N PRO A 804 -12.37 15.52 11.49
CA PRO A 804 -12.21 14.61 12.63
C PRO A 804 -10.89 13.86 12.65
N ASP A 805 -10.51 13.23 11.52
CA ASP A 805 -9.27 12.46 11.43
C ASP A 805 -8.05 13.37 11.47
N PHE A 806 -8.10 14.53 10.80
CA PHE A 806 -7.04 15.53 10.85
C PHE A 806 -6.79 16.00 12.29
N MET A 807 -7.85 16.27 13.06
CA MET A 807 -7.73 16.65 14.47
C MET A 807 -7.15 15.50 15.31
N ARG A 808 -7.61 14.26 15.10
CA ARG A 808 -7.10 13.08 15.81
C ARG A 808 -5.61 12.89 15.57
N GLU A 809 -5.14 12.99 14.33
CA GLU A 809 -3.72 12.81 14.01
C GLU A 809 -2.86 13.98 14.52
N ILE A 810 -3.37 15.21 14.55
CA ILE A 810 -2.70 16.34 15.22
C ILE A 810 -2.49 16.03 16.71
N HIS A 811 -3.54 15.54 17.39
CA HIS A 811 -3.45 15.15 18.80
C HIS A 811 -2.52 13.95 19.01
N GLY A 812 -2.52 12.98 18.08
CA GLY A 812 -1.67 11.80 18.13
C GLY A 812 -0.18 12.10 17.97
N LEU A 813 0.17 13.15 17.21
CA LEU A 813 1.56 13.63 17.09
C LEU A 813 1.97 14.55 18.24
N ASP A 814 1.01 15.07 19.01
CA ASP A 814 1.22 16.00 20.12
C ASP A 814 2.21 17.11 19.76
N LEU A 815 1.95 17.80 18.65
CA LEU A 815 2.81 18.89 18.16
C LEU A 815 2.53 20.20 18.90
N PRO A 816 3.54 21.09 19.04
CA PRO A 816 3.30 22.45 19.49
C PRO A 816 2.27 23.16 18.60
N TYR A 817 1.34 23.89 19.22
CA TYR A 817 0.26 24.58 18.52
C TYR A 817 0.76 25.44 17.35
N ASN A 818 0.14 25.29 16.19
CA ASN A 818 0.52 26.02 14.97
C ASN A 818 -0.68 26.44 14.10
N SER A 819 -1.90 26.40 14.64
CA SER A 819 -3.14 26.77 13.95
C SER A 819 -3.43 25.91 12.70
N LEU A 820 -3.14 24.61 12.76
CA LEU A 820 -3.35 23.68 11.65
C LEU A 820 -4.83 23.50 11.30
N LEU A 821 -5.72 23.43 12.29
CA LEU A 821 -7.17 23.33 12.01
C LEU A 821 -7.67 24.60 11.31
N LEU A 822 -7.20 25.76 11.76
CA LEU A 822 -7.54 27.04 11.14
C LEU A 822 -6.96 27.16 9.71
N LEU A 823 -5.75 26.62 9.49
CA LEU A 823 -5.10 26.56 8.18
C LEU A 823 -5.95 25.77 7.19
N ALA A 824 -6.37 24.56 7.59
CA ALA A 824 -7.20 23.69 6.76
C ALA A 824 -8.54 24.36 6.41
N VAL A 825 -9.24 24.95 7.39
CA VAL A 825 -10.53 25.63 7.13
C VAL A 825 -10.36 26.85 6.21
N ASN A 826 -9.32 27.66 6.37
CA ASN A 826 -9.12 28.84 5.52
C ASN A 826 -8.76 28.48 4.06
N LYS A 827 -8.03 27.39 3.83
CA LYS A 827 -7.62 26.98 2.48
C LYS A 827 -8.66 26.10 1.78
N LYS A 828 -9.47 25.35 2.52
CA LYS A 828 -10.59 24.55 1.96
C LYS A 828 -11.92 25.33 1.91
N GLY A 829 -12.13 26.27 2.83
CA GLY A 829 -13.39 26.99 2.98
C GLY A 829 -13.52 28.18 2.03
N LYS A 830 -14.71 28.33 1.42
CA LYS A 830 -15.06 29.50 0.57
C LYS A 830 -15.58 30.70 1.37
N THR A 831 -15.68 30.62 2.70
CA THR A 831 -16.37 31.62 3.54
C THR A 831 -15.49 32.17 4.67
N SER A 832 -15.65 33.46 4.97
CA SER A 832 -14.99 34.13 6.11
C SER A 832 -15.36 33.49 7.45
N ILE A 833 -14.36 33.10 8.24
CA ILE A 833 -14.51 32.45 9.54
C ILE A 833 -14.75 33.52 10.62
N THR A 834 -15.81 33.35 11.44
CA THR A 834 -16.11 34.26 12.57
C THR A 834 -15.04 34.18 13.68
N LYS A 835 -14.89 35.26 14.46
CA LYS A 835 -13.95 35.31 15.61
C LYS A 835 -14.22 34.19 16.63
N THR A 836 -15.49 33.87 16.87
CA THR A 836 -15.91 32.78 17.75
C THR A 836 -15.43 31.42 17.23
N THR A 837 -15.66 31.12 15.94
CA THR A 837 -15.23 29.86 15.32
C THR A 837 -13.71 29.69 15.38
N ARG A 838 -12.95 30.77 15.15
CA ARG A 838 -11.49 30.75 15.26
C ARG A 838 -11.02 30.35 16.66
N LYS A 839 -11.58 30.98 17.69
CA LYS A 839 -11.26 30.66 19.10
C LYS A 839 -11.63 29.22 19.44
N THR A 840 -12.75 28.72 18.92
CA THR A 840 -13.16 27.32 19.11
C THR A 840 -12.19 26.34 18.45
N LEU A 841 -11.75 26.58 17.21
CA LEU A 841 -10.79 25.72 16.52
C LEU A 841 -9.44 25.68 17.25
N GLU A 842 -8.98 26.81 17.77
CA GLU A 842 -7.77 26.87 18.62
C GLU A 842 -7.94 26.04 19.90
N GLN A 843 -9.08 26.15 20.58
CA GLN A 843 -9.36 25.36 21.78
C GLN A 843 -9.47 23.86 21.49
N LEU A 844 -9.99 23.48 20.32
CA LEU A 844 -10.04 22.08 19.86
C LEU A 844 -8.65 21.54 19.52
N GLU A 845 -7.83 22.31 18.78
CA GLU A 845 -6.45 21.91 18.44
C GLU A 845 -5.60 21.73 19.70
N THR A 846 -5.75 22.63 20.68
CA THR A 846 -5.02 22.59 21.97
C THR A 846 -5.64 21.65 23.00
N SER A 847 -6.68 20.89 22.65
CA SER A 847 -7.43 19.99 23.56
C SER A 847 -8.00 20.67 24.81
N LYS A 848 -8.19 22.00 24.79
CA LYS A 848 -8.82 22.77 25.89
C LYS A 848 -10.35 22.68 25.90
N LEU A 849 -10.94 22.23 24.80
CA LEU A 849 -12.38 22.05 24.62
C LEU A 849 -12.61 20.74 23.88
N SER A 850 -13.56 19.93 24.35
CA SER A 850 -13.94 18.68 23.69
C SER A 850 -15.11 18.89 22.72
N LEU A 851 -15.24 18.01 21.71
CA LEU A 851 -16.42 18.02 20.83
C LEU A 851 -17.73 17.73 21.60
N ALA A 852 -17.66 16.99 22.72
CA ALA A 852 -18.80 16.75 23.59
C ALA A 852 -19.29 18.03 24.29
N GLU A 853 -18.40 18.95 24.64
CA GLU A 853 -18.80 20.24 25.23
C GLU A 853 -19.34 21.21 24.19
N VAL A 854 -18.83 21.14 22.94
CA VAL A 854 -19.22 22.03 21.85
C VAL A 854 -20.72 21.98 21.56
N TRP A 855 -21.33 20.79 21.53
CA TRP A 855 -22.72 20.67 21.07
C TRP A 855 -23.73 21.26 22.06
N THR A 856 -23.35 21.43 23.33
CA THR A 856 -24.20 22.07 24.36
C THR A 856 -24.44 23.54 24.04
N ASN A 857 -23.42 24.26 23.54
CA ASN A 857 -23.53 25.67 23.21
C ASN A 857 -24.04 25.88 21.76
N PRO A 858 -25.25 26.45 21.56
CA PRO A 858 -25.85 26.61 20.23
C PRO A 858 -25.01 27.45 19.27
N SER A 859 -24.37 28.52 19.78
CA SER A 859 -23.60 29.45 18.96
C SER A 859 -22.32 28.80 18.41
N ILE A 860 -21.65 28.00 19.24
CA ILE A 860 -20.42 27.29 18.90
C ILE A 860 -20.75 26.10 17.99
N TYR A 861 -21.74 25.29 18.36
CA TYR A 861 -22.21 24.16 17.56
C TYR A 861 -22.57 24.59 16.13
N LYS A 862 -23.35 25.66 15.96
CA LYS A 862 -23.73 26.16 14.63
C LYS A 862 -22.51 26.55 13.78
N GLY A 863 -21.45 27.08 14.39
CA GLY A 863 -20.23 27.51 13.70
C GLY A 863 -19.39 26.35 13.17
N ILE A 864 -19.31 25.23 13.90
CA ILE A 864 -18.42 24.11 13.53
C ILE A 864 -19.13 22.81 13.12
N ARG A 865 -20.46 22.71 13.26
CA ARG A 865 -21.25 21.50 12.93
C ARG A 865 -20.96 20.98 11.52
N ARG A 866 -20.77 21.86 10.53
CA ARG A 866 -20.47 21.45 9.14
C ARG A 866 -19.11 20.77 9.00
N LEU A 867 -18.14 21.14 9.84
CA LEU A 867 -16.79 20.60 9.80
C LEU A 867 -16.73 19.20 10.42
N PHE A 868 -17.45 18.98 11.53
CA PHE A 868 -17.44 17.74 12.31
C PHE A 868 -18.78 16.99 12.25
N HIS A 869 -19.50 17.10 11.13
CA HIS A 869 -20.86 16.55 11.00
C HIS A 869 -20.91 15.05 11.31
N THR A 870 -20.01 14.28 10.71
CA THR A 870 -19.91 12.82 10.87
C THR A 870 -19.66 12.42 12.32
N THR A 871 -18.77 13.10 13.03
CA THR A 871 -18.50 12.83 14.44
C THR A 871 -19.69 13.14 15.32
N PHE A 872 -20.36 14.28 15.09
CA PHE A 872 -21.58 14.60 15.83
C PHE A 872 -22.68 13.57 15.54
N ASP A 873 -22.85 13.16 14.29
CA ASP A 873 -23.85 12.19 13.88
C ASP A 873 -23.59 10.82 14.53
N GLN A 874 -22.36 10.32 14.48
CA GLN A 874 -21.94 9.08 15.17
C GLN A 874 -22.16 9.18 16.69
N MET A 875 -21.82 10.32 17.31
CA MET A 875 -22.03 10.54 18.74
C MET A 875 -23.53 10.46 19.09
N PHE A 876 -24.40 11.08 18.28
CA PHE A 876 -25.85 11.03 18.50
C PHE A 876 -26.42 9.62 18.23
N HIS A 877 -25.96 8.92 17.21
CA HIS A 877 -26.39 7.55 16.90
C HIS A 877 -25.99 6.52 17.98
N ARG A 878 -24.88 6.74 18.68
CA ARG A 878 -24.45 5.86 19.79
C ARG A 878 -25.32 5.98 21.04
N MET A 879 -26.05 7.08 21.21
CA MET A 879 -26.92 7.29 22.38
C MET A 879 -28.25 6.54 22.21
N ASN A 880 -28.48 5.51 23.03
CA ASN A 880 -29.77 4.82 23.08
C ASN A 880 -30.78 5.60 23.94
N LEU A 881 -31.57 6.45 23.28
CA LEU A 881 -32.60 7.26 23.93
C LEU A 881 -33.75 6.44 24.54
N THR A 882 -33.92 5.18 24.14
CA THR A 882 -34.99 4.29 24.63
C THR A 882 -34.57 3.44 25.84
N SER A 883 -33.31 3.54 26.29
CA SER A 883 -32.85 2.82 27.49
C SER A 883 -33.44 3.42 28.76
N PRO A 884 -33.90 2.61 29.74
CA PRO A 884 -34.53 3.09 30.97
C PRO A 884 -33.69 4.14 31.71
N ASP A 885 -32.39 3.91 31.86
CA ASP A 885 -31.46 4.83 32.54
C ASP A 885 -31.39 6.19 31.83
N THR A 886 -31.33 6.19 30.50
CA THR A 886 -31.25 7.42 29.71
C THR A 886 -32.58 8.18 29.75
N VAL A 887 -33.70 7.47 29.69
CA VAL A 887 -35.05 8.05 29.81
C VAL A 887 -35.19 8.74 31.16
N GLU A 888 -34.79 8.09 32.26
CA GLU A 888 -34.86 8.67 33.59
C GLU A 888 -33.98 9.92 33.73
N GLN A 889 -32.75 9.88 33.22
CA GLN A 889 -31.86 11.05 33.20
C GLN A 889 -32.47 12.22 32.42
N ILE A 890 -33.02 11.97 31.23
CA ILE A 890 -33.69 12.98 30.41
C ILE A 890 -34.87 13.60 31.16
N LEU A 891 -35.73 12.77 31.76
CA LEU A 891 -36.90 13.23 32.50
C LEU A 891 -36.52 14.03 33.75
N ASN A 892 -35.46 13.63 34.46
CA ASN A 892 -34.96 14.38 35.61
C ASN A 892 -34.49 15.78 35.19
N VAL A 893 -33.74 15.90 34.10
CA VAL A 893 -33.31 17.20 33.56
C VAL A 893 -34.50 18.05 33.12
N VAL A 894 -35.56 17.46 32.54
CA VAL A 894 -36.76 18.21 32.13
C VAL A 894 -37.60 18.65 33.32
N ARG A 895 -37.71 17.83 34.37
CA ARG A 895 -38.47 18.15 35.58
C ARG A 895 -37.82 19.26 36.42
N SER A 896 -36.49 19.29 36.50
CA SER A 896 -35.72 20.27 37.30
C SER A 896 -35.12 21.42 36.48
N GLY A 897 -35.09 21.32 35.16
CA GLY A 897 -34.40 22.26 34.27
C GLY A 897 -35.21 23.49 33.90
N ASP A 898 -34.49 24.56 33.58
CA ASP A 898 -35.05 25.74 32.92
C ASP A 898 -35.07 25.56 31.39
N SER A 899 -35.56 26.57 30.67
CA SER A 899 -35.58 26.52 29.21
C SER A 899 -34.21 26.25 28.57
N LYS A 900 -33.10 26.72 29.17
CA LYS A 900 -31.75 26.57 28.60
C LYS A 900 -31.24 25.14 28.71
N ASN A 901 -31.59 24.43 29.78
CA ASN A 901 -31.19 23.04 30.01
C ASN A 901 -32.02 22.04 29.19
N ILE A 902 -33.26 22.41 28.81
CA ILE A 902 -34.16 21.53 28.05
C ILE A 902 -33.87 21.57 26.54
N TRP A 903 -33.45 22.71 25.99
CA TRP A 903 -33.15 22.85 24.55
C TRP A 903 -32.07 21.88 24.01
N PRO A 904 -30.99 21.55 24.75
CA PRO A 904 -30.07 20.48 24.38
C PRO A 904 -30.76 19.12 24.16
N ILE A 905 -31.76 18.76 24.96
CA ILE A 905 -32.51 17.51 24.82
C ILE A 905 -33.34 17.52 23.53
N LEU A 906 -34.04 18.62 23.25
CA LEU A 906 -34.79 18.75 21.99
C LEU A 906 -33.85 18.73 20.77
N ARG A 907 -32.65 19.31 20.91
CA ARG A 907 -31.61 19.23 19.87
C ARG A 907 -31.12 17.80 19.68
N LEU A 908 -30.94 17.03 20.76
CA LEU A 908 -30.56 15.62 20.70
C LEU A 908 -31.60 14.81 19.92
N LEU A 909 -32.89 14.94 20.25
CA LEU A 909 -33.99 14.31 19.50
C LEU A 909 -33.95 14.70 18.00
N ASN A 910 -33.69 15.98 17.70
CA ASN A 910 -33.66 16.44 16.33
C ASN A 910 -32.42 16.00 15.54
N ASN A 911 -31.34 15.52 16.18
CA ASN A 911 -30.15 15.02 15.50
C ASN A 911 -29.99 13.48 15.62
N ASN A 912 -30.79 12.78 16.43
CA ASN A 912 -30.77 11.32 16.52
C ASN A 912 -31.65 10.69 15.43
N THR A 913 -31.03 10.17 14.38
CA THR A 913 -31.72 9.52 13.25
C THR A 913 -32.35 8.17 13.61
N PRO A 914 -31.69 7.27 14.36
CA PRO A 914 -32.29 5.99 14.77
C PRO A 914 -33.62 6.15 15.51
N PHE A 915 -33.70 7.14 16.41
CA PHE A 915 -34.91 7.47 17.16
C PHE A 915 -36.05 7.99 16.27
N LYS A 916 -35.74 8.74 15.20
CA LYS A 916 -36.76 9.18 14.24
C LYS A 916 -37.31 8.01 13.43
N ILE A 917 -36.44 7.08 13.05
CA ILE A 917 -36.83 5.86 12.32
C ILE A 917 -37.69 4.97 13.22
N SER A 918 -37.36 4.83 14.51
CA SER A 918 -38.15 4.03 15.45
C SER A 918 -39.56 4.60 15.64
N LEU A 919 -39.73 5.93 15.68
CA LEU A 919 -41.05 6.56 15.71
C LEU A 919 -41.92 6.20 14.50
N HIS A 920 -41.35 6.15 13.30
CA HIS A 920 -42.08 5.76 12.09
C HIS A 920 -42.53 4.29 12.14
N LYS A 921 -41.68 3.41 12.69
CA LYS A 921 -41.95 1.97 12.79
C LYS A 921 -43.03 1.61 13.83
N ALA A 922 -43.41 2.52 14.71
CA ALA A 922 -44.40 2.28 15.76
C ALA A 922 -45.84 2.05 15.25
N TRP A 923 -46.10 2.18 13.95
CA TRP A 923 -47.41 1.97 13.33
C TRP A 923 -47.82 0.51 13.08
N GLN A 924 -46.96 -0.47 13.33
CA GLN A 924 -47.36 -1.88 13.13
C GLN A 924 -48.34 -2.31 14.25
N PRO A 925 -49.61 -2.63 13.93
CA PRO A 925 -50.53 -3.14 14.93
C PRO A 925 -50.04 -4.50 15.41
N ILE A 926 -50.03 -4.71 16.73
CA ILE A 926 -49.88 -6.03 17.31
C ILE A 926 -51.13 -6.83 16.88
N PRO A 927 -50.99 -7.97 16.18
CA PRO A 927 -52.16 -8.77 15.79
C PRO A 927 -52.95 -9.19 17.02
N HIS A 928 -54.28 -9.17 16.89
CA HIS A 928 -55.20 -9.52 17.96
C HIS A 928 -54.93 -10.97 18.43
N PRO A 929 -55.05 -11.33 19.73
CA PRO A 929 -54.76 -12.69 20.22
C PRO A 929 -55.49 -13.85 19.52
N ASN A 930 -56.53 -13.53 18.74
CA ASN A 930 -57.35 -14.49 17.99
C ASN A 930 -56.87 -14.72 16.55
N GLU A 931 -56.00 -13.86 16.03
CA GLU A 931 -55.33 -14.02 14.73
C GLU A 931 -54.04 -14.81 14.94
N LYS A 932 -54.17 -16.14 15.13
CA LYS A 932 -53.04 -17.06 15.15
C LYS A 932 -52.47 -17.24 13.74
N VAL A 933 -51.84 -16.21 13.21
CA VAL A 933 -50.80 -16.38 12.19
C VAL A 933 -49.48 -16.27 12.94
N LEU A 934 -48.72 -17.36 12.98
CA LEU A 934 -47.36 -17.41 13.51
C LEU A 934 -46.43 -16.58 12.61
N VAL A 935 -46.59 -15.26 12.61
CA VAL A 935 -45.50 -14.36 12.26
C VAL A 935 -44.56 -14.42 13.46
N ARG A 936 -43.44 -15.14 13.33
CA ARG A 936 -42.37 -15.08 14.32
C ARG A 936 -41.84 -13.65 14.34
N TYR A 937 -42.42 -12.82 15.22
CA TYR A 937 -41.86 -11.52 15.55
C TYR A 937 -40.55 -11.79 16.28
N HIS A 938 -39.45 -11.78 15.53
CA HIS A 938 -38.10 -11.73 16.09
C HIS A 938 -37.77 -10.24 16.26
N PRO A 939 -38.06 -9.61 17.41
CA PRO A 939 -37.56 -8.26 17.63
C PRO A 939 -36.04 -8.36 17.57
N GLY A 940 -35.43 -7.71 16.58
CA GLY A 940 -33.98 -7.57 16.53
C GLY A 940 -33.46 -7.02 17.87
N LEU A 941 -32.18 -7.27 18.16
CA LEU A 941 -31.53 -6.76 19.37
C LEU A 941 -31.75 -5.24 19.48
N ARG A 942 -32.51 -4.83 20.50
CA ARG A 942 -32.83 -3.42 20.80
C ARG A 942 -31.54 -2.71 21.22
N THR A 943 -30.95 -1.98 20.29
CA THR A 943 -29.66 -1.30 20.43
C THR A 943 -29.83 0.20 20.16
N SER A 944 -28.77 0.99 20.34
CA SER A 944 -28.79 2.42 19.98
C SER A 944 -29.06 2.66 18.49
N GLN A 945 -28.75 1.70 17.62
CA GLN A 945 -29.00 1.76 16.18
C GLN A 945 -30.42 1.30 15.78
N CYS A 946 -31.05 0.46 16.61
CA CYS A 946 -32.45 0.07 16.45
C CYS A 946 -33.19 0.23 17.78
N PRO A 947 -33.53 1.49 18.16
CA PRO A 947 -34.28 1.78 19.38
C PRO A 947 -35.67 1.14 19.31
N ASP A 948 -36.24 0.84 20.47
CA ASP A 948 -37.58 0.27 20.56
C ASP A 948 -38.65 1.27 20.07
N PRO A 949 -39.42 0.96 19.01
CA PRO A 949 -40.47 1.82 18.49
C PRO A 949 -41.49 2.28 19.53
N HIS A 950 -41.91 1.39 20.44
CA HIS A 950 -42.92 1.72 21.46
C HIS A 950 -42.30 2.55 22.58
N ALA A 951 -41.12 2.17 23.08
CA ALA A 951 -40.43 2.96 24.09
C ALA A 951 -40.04 4.37 23.58
N ALA A 952 -39.84 4.53 22.27
CA ALA A 952 -39.62 5.85 21.66
C ALA A 952 -40.86 6.74 21.72
N VAL A 953 -42.05 6.18 21.45
CA VAL A 953 -43.33 6.89 21.61
C VAL A 953 -43.57 7.22 23.08
N ASP A 954 -43.37 6.25 23.97
CA ASP A 954 -43.52 6.43 25.42
C ASP A 954 -42.62 7.54 25.95
N LEU A 955 -41.35 7.62 25.50
CA LEU A 955 -40.46 8.71 25.89
C LEU A 955 -41.03 10.08 25.48
N ILE A 956 -41.57 10.22 24.26
CA ILE A 956 -42.15 11.49 23.82
C ILE A 956 -43.40 11.85 24.63
N ASN A 957 -44.24 10.88 24.97
CA ASN A 957 -45.40 11.09 25.82
C ASN A 957 -44.99 11.53 27.24
N GLN A 958 -44.04 10.81 27.85
CA GLN A 958 -43.51 11.14 29.16
C GLN A 958 -42.84 12.52 29.18
N LEU A 959 -42.15 12.90 28.09
CA LEU A 959 -41.61 14.24 27.90
C LEU A 959 -42.72 15.30 27.82
N ALA A 960 -43.79 15.05 27.06
CA ALA A 960 -44.92 15.97 26.96
C ALA A 960 -45.60 16.20 28.32
N VAL A 961 -45.84 15.13 29.08
CA VAL A 961 -46.38 15.18 30.44
C VAL A 961 -45.43 15.96 31.35
N ALA A 962 -44.14 15.63 31.37
CA ALA A 962 -43.14 16.29 32.20
C ALA A 962 -43.02 17.79 31.89
N LEU A 963 -43.00 18.17 30.61
CA LEU A 963 -42.98 19.57 30.16
C LEU A 963 -44.26 20.32 30.52
N SER A 964 -45.42 19.64 30.44
CA SER A 964 -46.70 20.22 30.83
C SER A 964 -46.74 20.52 32.34
N CYS A 965 -46.12 19.69 33.17
CA CYS A 965 -46.12 19.82 34.63
C CYS A 965 -44.91 20.59 35.20
N CYS A 966 -43.91 20.93 34.38
CA CYS A 966 -42.70 21.61 34.83
C CYS A 966 -42.99 23.02 35.37
N LYS A 967 -42.65 23.24 36.65
CA LYS A 967 -42.89 24.49 37.39
C LYS A 967 -41.92 25.62 36.99
N HIS A 968 -40.74 25.28 36.46
CA HIS A 968 -39.71 26.25 36.08
C HIS A 968 -39.93 26.87 34.68
N LEU A 969 -40.89 26.36 33.91
CA LEU A 969 -41.30 26.92 32.62
C LEU A 969 -42.51 27.83 32.79
N THR A 970 -42.59 28.93 32.05
CA THR A 970 -43.85 29.70 31.92
C THR A 970 -44.88 28.92 31.10
N PRO A 971 -46.20 29.18 31.22
CA PRO A 971 -47.22 28.50 30.42
C PRO A 971 -46.96 28.59 28.91
N CYS A 972 -46.46 29.73 28.44
CA CYS A 972 -46.09 29.94 27.03
C CYS A 972 -44.92 29.04 26.60
N GLN A 973 -43.85 28.96 27.40
CA GLN A 973 -42.71 28.09 27.11
C GLN A 973 -43.10 26.61 27.15
N SER A 974 -43.88 26.20 28.16
CA SER A 974 -44.40 24.84 28.29
C SER A 974 -45.23 24.45 27.06
N PHE A 975 -46.21 25.27 26.68
CA PHE A 975 -47.04 25.02 25.51
C PHE A 975 -46.21 24.97 24.21
N HIS A 976 -45.26 25.89 24.02
CA HIS A 976 -44.40 25.91 22.84
C HIS A 976 -43.57 24.63 22.71
N MET A 977 -43.03 24.11 23.81
CA MET A 977 -42.22 22.88 23.80
C MET A 977 -43.07 21.62 23.58
N VAL A 978 -44.25 21.53 24.20
CA VAL A 978 -45.18 20.41 23.95
C VAL A 978 -45.70 20.44 22.52
N HIS A 979 -46.01 21.63 21.98
CA HIS A 979 -46.40 21.80 20.57
C HIS A 979 -45.26 21.44 19.61
N TRP A 980 -44.01 21.75 19.97
CA TRP A 980 -42.84 21.30 19.21
C TRP A 980 -42.74 19.77 19.15
N LEU A 981 -42.99 19.07 20.28
CA LEU A 981 -43.03 17.60 20.32
C LEU A 981 -44.16 17.03 19.46
N TYR A 982 -45.34 17.67 19.46
CA TYR A 982 -46.45 17.29 18.58
C TYR A 982 -46.05 17.39 17.11
N GLY A 983 -45.46 18.53 16.72
CA GLY A 983 -44.93 18.72 15.37
C GLY A 983 -43.77 17.78 15.04
N TYR A 984 -43.01 17.33 16.03
CA TYR A 984 -41.94 16.34 15.86
C TYR A 984 -42.50 14.93 15.59
N LEU A 985 -43.46 14.44 16.39
CA LEU A 985 -44.16 13.17 16.16
C LEU A 985 -44.80 13.13 14.78
N ARG A 986 -45.54 14.19 14.41
CA ARG A 986 -46.22 14.28 13.12
C ARG A 986 -45.24 14.28 11.94
N ARG A 987 -44.10 14.97 12.04
CA ARG A 987 -43.07 15.00 10.97
C ARG A 987 -42.38 13.66 10.77
N HIS A 988 -42.24 12.86 11.83
CA HIS A 988 -41.56 11.57 11.78
C HIS A 988 -42.53 10.38 11.79
N GLY A 989 -43.83 10.64 11.62
CA GLY A 989 -44.84 9.61 11.51
C GLY A 989 -44.97 8.74 12.76
N GLY A 990 -44.82 9.29 13.97
CA GLY A 990 -45.14 8.57 15.21
C GLY A 990 -46.63 8.65 15.56
N PRO A 991 -47.20 7.63 16.24
CA PRO A 991 -48.56 7.71 16.77
C PRO A 991 -48.67 8.81 17.83
N VAL A 992 -49.88 9.35 18.01
CA VAL A 992 -50.18 10.36 19.02
C VAL A 992 -51.17 9.75 20.01
N ASP A 993 -50.73 9.59 21.25
CA ASP A 993 -51.55 8.94 22.27
C ASP A 993 -52.47 9.93 22.99
N PRO A 994 -53.60 9.45 23.55
CA PRO A 994 -54.50 10.27 24.38
C PRO A 994 -53.78 11.06 25.48
N GLU A 995 -52.79 10.44 26.14
CA GLU A 995 -51.98 11.09 27.18
C GLU A 995 -51.23 12.33 26.67
N PHE A 996 -50.74 12.29 25.43
CA PHE A 996 -50.03 13.40 24.80
C PHE A 996 -50.96 14.61 24.62
N VAL A 997 -52.17 14.40 24.09
CA VAL A 997 -53.11 15.51 23.84
C VAL A 997 -53.68 16.08 25.13
N ARG A 998 -53.84 15.26 26.19
CA ARG A 998 -54.13 15.74 27.55
C ARG A 998 -53.01 16.61 28.10
N ALA A 999 -51.74 16.22 27.92
CA ALA A 999 -50.60 17.04 28.31
C ALA A 999 -50.57 18.38 27.56
N MET A 1000 -50.92 18.37 26.27
CA MET A 1000 -51.04 19.59 25.46
C MET A 1000 -52.17 20.52 25.96
N TYR A 1001 -53.33 19.97 26.31
CA TYR A 1001 -54.42 20.73 26.92
C TYR A 1001 -54.03 21.31 28.28
N HIS A 1002 -53.35 20.53 29.13
CA HIS A 1002 -52.86 21.00 30.41
C HIS A 1002 -51.85 22.17 30.25
N ALA A 1003 -50.89 22.04 29.33
CA ALA A 1003 -49.89 23.06 29.06
C ALA A 1003 -50.49 24.35 28.46
N GLY A 1004 -51.41 24.23 27.50
CA GLY A 1004 -51.95 25.35 26.74
C GLY A 1004 -53.22 26.00 27.30
N VAL A 1005 -53.97 25.30 28.17
CA VAL A 1005 -55.25 25.78 28.72
C VAL A 1005 -55.23 25.85 30.23
N VAL A 1006 -55.03 24.72 30.90
CA VAL A 1006 -55.13 24.64 32.37
C VAL A 1006 -54.10 25.54 33.04
N ARG A 1007 -52.86 25.49 32.58
CA ARG A 1007 -51.77 26.34 33.11
C ARG A 1007 -51.95 27.81 32.83
N TYR A 1008 -52.46 28.18 31.65
CA TYR A 1008 -52.78 29.57 31.35
C TYR A 1008 -53.87 30.12 32.28
N ARG A 1009 -54.92 29.33 32.52
CA ARG A 1009 -56.00 29.68 33.46
C ARG A 1009 -55.49 29.79 34.91
N ARG A 1010 -54.67 28.83 35.36
CA ARG A 1010 -54.05 28.84 36.71
C ARG A 1010 -53.16 30.07 36.93
N ASP A 1011 -52.42 30.50 35.91
CA ASP A 1011 -51.57 31.70 35.95
C ASP A 1011 -52.36 33.01 35.69
N GLY A 1012 -53.69 32.95 35.53
CA GLY A 1012 -54.52 34.14 35.24
C GLY A 1012 -54.27 34.77 33.86
N ARG A 1013 -53.63 34.05 32.93
CA ARG A 1013 -53.33 34.53 31.57
C ARG A 1013 -54.49 34.26 30.62
N ARG A 1014 -54.83 35.25 29.77
CA ARG A 1014 -55.78 35.05 28.67
C ARG A 1014 -55.19 34.11 27.61
N ILE A 1015 -56.00 33.14 27.19
CA ILE A 1015 -55.75 32.26 26.04
C ILE A 1015 -56.45 32.87 24.83
N SER A 1016 -55.80 32.94 23.67
CA SER A 1016 -56.49 33.42 22.48
C SER A 1016 -57.56 32.42 22.05
N PRO A 1017 -58.73 32.87 21.55
CA PRO A 1017 -59.77 31.97 21.04
C PRO A 1017 -59.22 30.98 20.00
N THR A 1018 -58.36 31.46 19.10
CA THR A 1018 -57.70 30.65 18.07
C THR A 1018 -56.80 29.55 18.66
N GLN A 1019 -56.03 29.84 19.72
CA GLN A 1019 -55.20 28.83 20.38
C GLN A 1019 -56.06 27.78 21.08
N TYR A 1020 -57.14 28.22 21.74
CA TYR A 1020 -58.06 27.33 22.44
C TYR A 1020 -58.79 26.38 21.48
N GLU A 1021 -59.35 26.92 20.40
CA GLU A 1021 -59.99 26.14 19.32
C GLU A 1021 -59.01 25.15 18.68
N TYR A 1022 -57.77 25.58 18.40
CA TYR A 1022 -56.73 24.70 17.86
C TYR A 1022 -56.40 23.52 18.78
N ILE A 1023 -56.25 23.78 20.08
CA ILE A 1023 -55.97 22.72 21.07
C ILE A 1023 -57.15 21.74 21.13
N LEU A 1024 -58.38 22.24 21.22
CA LEU A 1024 -59.59 21.39 21.26
C LEU A 1024 -59.76 20.58 19.98
N TRP A 1025 -59.46 21.16 18.81
CA TRP A 1025 -59.49 20.45 17.54
C TRP A 1025 -58.50 19.28 17.48
N ILE A 1026 -57.31 19.42 18.07
CA ILE A 1026 -56.36 18.30 18.18
C ILE A 1026 -56.85 17.27 19.20
N VAL A 1027 -57.28 17.70 20.39
CA VAL A 1027 -57.79 16.78 21.42
C VAL A 1027 -58.94 15.93 20.85
N GLY A 1028 -59.87 16.56 20.12
CA GLY A 1028 -61.01 15.88 19.54
C GLY A 1028 -60.70 14.92 18.38
N LYS A 1029 -59.46 14.87 17.90
CA LYS A 1029 -59.02 13.84 16.93
C LYS A 1029 -58.56 12.54 17.58
N PHE A 1030 -58.14 12.58 18.83
CA PHE A 1030 -57.46 11.47 19.50
C PHE A 1030 -58.13 11.02 20.81
N GLU A 1031 -59.16 11.74 21.26
CA GLU A 1031 -59.97 11.41 22.44
C GLU A 1031 -61.43 11.13 22.06
N SER A 1032 -62.15 10.40 22.93
CA SER A 1032 -63.58 10.17 22.76
C SER A 1032 -64.41 11.42 23.06
N SER A 1033 -65.62 11.51 22.50
CA SER A 1033 -66.54 12.63 22.73
C SER A 1033 -66.84 12.86 24.21
N GLU A 1034 -66.92 11.80 25.02
CA GLU A 1034 -67.14 11.85 26.47
C GLU A 1034 -66.00 12.60 27.21
N VAL A 1035 -64.74 12.33 26.85
CA VAL A 1035 -63.57 12.98 27.47
C VAL A 1035 -63.48 14.45 27.07
N ILE A 1036 -63.89 14.80 25.84
CA ILE A 1036 -63.94 16.20 25.40
C ILE A 1036 -64.99 16.97 26.20
N GLU A 1037 -66.16 16.39 26.42
CA GLU A 1037 -67.21 16.98 27.26
C GLU A 1037 -66.72 17.20 28.70
N GLU A 1038 -65.99 16.24 29.27
CA GLU A 1038 -65.40 16.38 30.61
C GLU A 1038 -64.29 17.46 30.66
N LEU A 1039 -63.43 17.55 29.64
CA LEU A 1039 -62.38 18.56 29.56
C LEU A 1039 -62.91 19.98 29.33
N THR A 1040 -64.07 20.10 28.66
CA THR A 1040 -64.74 21.38 28.35
C THR A 1040 -65.79 21.78 29.39
N ALA A 1041 -66.24 20.82 30.22
CA ALA A 1041 -67.05 21.10 31.38
C ALA A 1041 -66.31 22.12 32.27
N LEU A 1042 -67.00 23.19 32.63
CA LEU A 1042 -66.49 24.17 33.57
C LEU A 1042 -66.10 23.44 34.86
N PRO A 1043 -64.87 23.63 35.39
CA PRO A 1043 -64.56 23.09 36.70
C PRO A 1043 -65.55 23.71 37.68
N GLN A 1044 -66.30 22.89 38.41
CA GLN A 1044 -66.97 23.32 39.63
C GLN A 1044 -65.86 23.79 40.58
N ILE A 1045 -65.54 25.08 40.52
CA ILE A 1045 -64.80 25.76 41.57
C ILE A 1045 -65.75 25.71 42.77
N GLY A 1046 -65.39 24.89 43.76
CA GLY A 1046 -66.19 24.71 44.96
C GLY A 1046 -66.58 26.06 45.56
N GLU A 1047 -67.88 26.26 45.72
CA GLU A 1047 -68.40 27.20 46.70
C GLU A 1047 -67.91 26.76 48.09
N THR A 1048 -67.06 27.59 48.70
CA THR A 1048 -66.90 27.88 50.14
C THR A 1048 -65.57 28.61 50.28
N ARG A 1049 -65.43 29.81 50.82
CA ARG A 1049 -66.26 30.64 51.70
C ARG A 1049 -65.86 32.10 51.46
N LEU A 1050 -66.85 32.98 51.35
CA LEU A 1050 -66.71 34.36 51.81
C LEU A 1050 -66.38 34.31 53.31
N ASP A 1051 -65.20 34.76 53.70
CA ASP A 1051 -65.00 35.58 54.91
C ASP A 1051 -63.54 36.05 55.03
N ARG A 1052 -63.41 37.38 55.03
CA ARG A 1052 -62.27 38.27 55.38
C ARG A 1052 -61.21 38.60 54.33
#